data_AF-N6Y3G3-F1
#
_entry.id   AF-N6Y3G3-F1
#
_cell.length_a   1.000
_cell.length_b   1.000
_cell.length_c   1.000
_cell.angle_alpha   90.00
_cell.angle_beta   90.00
_cell.angle_gamma   90.00
#
_symmetry.space_group_name_H-M   'P 1'
#
loop_
_entity.id
_entity.type
_entity.pdbx_description
1 polymer ?
#
loop_
_entity_poly.entity_id
_entity_poly.type
_entity_poly.pdbx_seq_one_letter_code
_entity_poly.pdbx_strand_id
1 'polypeptide(L)'
;MRPQEQADNLCRRIEAAGGRALRFPVIAIGAAPDPAQLEAVVPRLDEFQLAFFVSPNAANYAMQYILPRRAWPAGLRVSTVGKGSERVLRDYGFEAVIAPQVGFDSEAVIALPEFAAEAVAGCKVLIFRGDGGRELLADTLRERGASVEYVTCYRRYCPELDPALLLQPVGRGEVDALLLTSSEGVRNLAQMLGAEGLAALRQVKVFATHPRIVEQAREAGFADVIEAPAGDDGLMQALEDHFGYTEAMKEETPALTQPPASAHPDRKDDALDAARGEQAAASTSADTVERGEAASSAETSTDVVQPAGGAEQGVVAAPRRSAAAWWALLLALVAIGIAGWAVWQARDTRVGATVLREELAQRLSEGERVASEARGIVRQQQEVIAALQGRLGALSAKVEETEGQAAALEALYQEFSRTREDGVIAEVEQAVVLAAQQLQIAGNVEAALIALQEAESRLALHDRGQLAGLRRALANDIDALKLQPVLDVSGLSLRLERLLERADALPLAFEGQLPVEAAVGRDLAPGESTGLAGWMASAWRLGEALAADVWHEVRTLIRVERLDQAEPVLLAPAQNAFLRENLKIRLLTARLALLARDGRTYEADLAQARAWVERFFDPRDARVQAALTELKTLEAVRVRYEPHNLSETFNALRLAQARSGRPQVPTTPAQDVPAAAPAAPTAAPAAGTTVEAAEVAAEAQEADAGEGTEGGDSAGAAQAVSE
;
A
#
# COMPACT_ATOMS: atom_id res chain seq x y z
N MET A 1 -10.51 15.62 -1.89
CA MET A 1 -9.13 15.33 -1.45
C MET A 1 -8.24 14.99 -2.66
N ARG A 2 -7.75 16.01 -3.38
CA ARG A 2 -6.93 15.87 -4.61
C ARG A 2 -5.80 16.91 -4.61
N PRO A 3 -4.73 16.76 -5.42
CA PRO A 3 -3.80 17.86 -5.68
C PRO A 3 -4.52 19.11 -6.19
N GLN A 4 -4.05 20.29 -5.79
CA GLN A 4 -4.73 21.58 -6.01
C GLN A 4 -5.17 21.78 -7.47
N GLU A 5 -4.23 21.67 -8.42
CA GLU A 5 -4.45 21.83 -9.86
C GLU A 5 -5.50 20.85 -10.44
N GLN A 6 -5.69 19.69 -9.78
CA GLN A 6 -6.63 18.63 -10.15
C GLN A 6 -7.95 18.70 -9.39
N ALA A 7 -8.06 19.58 -8.39
CA ALA A 7 -9.29 19.85 -7.65
C ALA A 7 -10.12 20.95 -8.34
N ASP A 8 -9.47 21.98 -8.91
CA ASP A 8 -10.16 23.20 -9.36
C ASP A 8 -11.13 23.03 -10.55
N ASN A 9 -11.12 21.92 -11.29
CA ASN A 9 -12.23 21.61 -12.21
C ASN A 9 -13.46 21.10 -11.44
N LEU A 10 -13.28 20.03 -10.66
CA LEU A 10 -14.33 19.39 -9.87
C LEU A 10 -14.96 20.35 -8.85
N CYS A 11 -14.18 21.19 -8.17
CA CYS A 11 -14.71 22.21 -7.26
C CYS A 11 -15.63 23.18 -7.99
N ARG A 12 -15.27 23.66 -9.19
CA ARG A 12 -16.15 24.53 -10.00
C ARG A 12 -17.41 23.83 -10.49
N ARG A 13 -17.38 22.51 -10.71
CA ARG A 13 -18.58 21.73 -11.05
C ARG A 13 -19.54 21.61 -9.86
N ILE A 14 -19.01 21.34 -8.68
CA ILE A 14 -19.78 21.32 -7.42
C ILE A 14 -20.37 22.71 -7.13
N GLU A 15 -19.56 23.76 -7.27
CA GLU A 15 -19.98 25.17 -7.12
C GLU A 15 -21.07 25.55 -8.13
N ALA A 16 -20.98 25.09 -9.38
CA ALA A 16 -22.01 25.32 -10.41
C ALA A 16 -23.29 24.50 -10.19
N ALA A 17 -23.22 23.36 -9.52
CA ALA A 17 -24.35 22.55 -9.09
C ALA A 17 -24.99 23.03 -7.77
N GLY A 18 -24.56 24.19 -7.23
CA GLY A 18 -25.09 24.78 -6.00
C GLY A 18 -24.42 24.30 -4.69
N GLY A 19 -23.51 23.34 -4.75
CA GLY A 19 -22.75 22.85 -3.61
C GLY A 19 -21.59 23.77 -3.21
N ARG A 20 -21.06 23.61 -1.99
CA ARG A 20 -19.92 24.41 -1.48
C ARG A 20 -18.65 23.56 -1.38
N ALA A 21 -17.69 23.76 -2.30
CA ALA A 21 -16.49 22.93 -2.39
C ALA A 21 -15.34 23.37 -1.46
N LEU A 22 -15.15 22.66 -0.33
CA LEU A 22 -13.98 22.83 0.54
C LEU A 22 -12.73 22.19 -0.09
N ARG A 23 -11.70 23.00 -0.35
CA ARG A 23 -10.42 22.57 -0.92
C ARG A 23 -9.44 22.14 0.19
N PHE A 24 -9.35 20.83 0.42
CA PHE A 24 -8.34 20.22 1.29
C PHE A 24 -7.50 19.22 0.46
N PRO A 25 -6.33 19.63 -0.07
CA PRO A 25 -5.45 18.75 -0.82
C PRO A 25 -4.63 17.88 0.13
N VAL A 26 -4.75 16.55 0.00
CA VAL A 26 -4.02 15.55 0.80
C VAL A 26 -2.78 15.00 0.09
N ILE A 27 -2.60 15.35 -1.18
CA ILE A 27 -1.39 15.08 -1.97
C ILE A 27 -1.03 16.41 -2.62
N ALA A 28 0.20 16.87 -2.41
CA ALA A 28 0.78 17.95 -3.18
C ALA A 28 1.74 17.40 -4.24
N ILE A 29 1.87 18.15 -5.32
CA ILE A 29 2.87 17.94 -6.36
C ILE A 29 3.84 19.12 -6.25
N GLY A 30 5.14 18.86 -6.30
CA GLY A 30 6.17 19.90 -6.27
C GLY A 30 7.39 19.49 -7.08
N ALA A 31 8.31 20.42 -7.31
CA ALA A 31 9.59 20.10 -7.94
C ALA A 31 10.34 19.02 -7.15
N ALA A 32 11.15 18.22 -7.84
CA ALA A 32 12.03 17.24 -7.19
C ALA A 32 12.90 17.92 -6.11
N PRO A 33 13.14 17.28 -4.95
CA PRO A 33 13.82 17.91 -3.83
C PRO A 33 15.33 18.12 -4.08
N ASP A 34 15.89 17.38 -5.04
CA ASP A 34 17.23 17.56 -5.58
C ASP A 34 17.14 17.72 -7.11
N PRO A 35 17.57 18.85 -7.69
CA PRO A 35 17.58 19.07 -9.13
C PRO A 35 18.79 18.41 -9.85
N ALA A 36 19.73 17.77 -9.14
CA ALA A 36 20.98 17.28 -9.73
C ALA A 36 20.80 16.37 -10.96
N GLN A 37 19.73 15.55 -11.00
CA GLN A 37 19.41 14.72 -12.17
C GLN A 37 19.02 15.56 -13.40
N LEU A 38 18.26 16.64 -13.23
CA LEU A 38 17.95 17.60 -14.29
C LEU A 38 19.19 18.39 -14.70
N GLU A 39 20.01 18.81 -13.73
CA GLU A 39 21.22 19.60 -13.95
C GLU A 39 22.31 18.84 -14.70
N ALA A 40 22.50 17.55 -14.40
CA ALA A 40 23.43 16.67 -15.13
C ALA A 40 22.97 16.38 -16.57
N VAL A 41 21.66 16.40 -16.83
CA VAL A 41 21.07 16.03 -18.12
C VAL A 41 20.91 17.22 -19.08
N VAL A 42 20.61 18.43 -18.61
CA VAL A 42 20.54 19.65 -19.44
C VAL A 42 21.76 19.83 -20.38
N PRO A 43 23.03 19.71 -19.95
CA PRO A 43 24.18 19.82 -20.85
C PRO A 43 24.34 18.62 -21.81
N ARG A 44 23.67 17.49 -21.53
CA ARG A 44 23.81 16.22 -22.26
C ARG A 44 22.64 15.87 -23.19
N LEU A 45 21.62 16.74 -23.34
CA LEU A 45 20.38 16.40 -24.07
C LEU A 45 20.60 15.89 -25.51
N ASP A 46 21.66 16.30 -26.22
CA ASP A 46 21.94 15.81 -27.59
C ASP A 46 22.50 14.37 -27.64
N GLU A 47 22.88 13.79 -26.50
CA GLU A 47 23.24 12.36 -26.41
C GLU A 47 22.05 11.45 -26.65
N PHE A 48 20.83 11.93 -26.41
CA PHE A 48 19.59 11.14 -26.40
C PHE A 48 18.83 11.26 -27.73
N GLN A 49 18.14 10.19 -28.13
CA GLN A 49 17.35 10.15 -29.37
C GLN A 49 15.84 10.25 -29.08
N LEU A 50 15.43 9.90 -27.86
CA LEU A 50 14.03 9.87 -27.43
C LEU A 50 13.91 10.34 -25.97
N ALA A 51 13.03 11.30 -25.71
CA ALA A 51 12.61 11.73 -24.39
C ALA A 51 11.15 11.30 -24.15
N PHE A 52 10.92 10.58 -23.06
CA PHE A 52 9.61 10.09 -22.66
C PHE A 52 9.12 10.78 -21.38
N PHE A 53 7.87 11.26 -21.41
CA PHE A 53 7.23 11.92 -20.27
C PHE A 53 6.10 11.03 -19.75
N VAL A 54 6.25 10.50 -18.52
CA VAL A 54 5.26 9.55 -17.96
C VAL A 54 3.92 10.20 -17.59
N SER A 55 3.87 11.53 -17.44
CA SER A 55 2.69 12.26 -16.97
C SER A 55 2.71 13.74 -17.43
N PRO A 56 1.57 14.46 -17.34
CA PRO A 56 1.53 15.90 -17.64
C PRO A 56 2.45 16.70 -16.71
N ASN A 57 2.56 16.28 -15.44
CA ASN A 57 3.46 16.85 -14.46
C ASN A 57 4.92 16.66 -14.89
N ALA A 58 5.29 15.48 -15.40
CA ALA A 58 6.64 15.21 -15.87
C ALA A 58 7.04 16.17 -17.00
N ALA A 59 6.14 16.38 -17.97
CA ALA A 59 6.32 17.36 -19.02
C ALA A 59 6.46 18.79 -18.46
N ASN A 60 5.55 19.21 -17.59
CA ASN A 60 5.51 20.56 -17.04
C ASN A 60 6.79 20.91 -16.25
N TYR A 61 7.16 20.12 -15.24
CA TYR A 61 8.34 20.39 -14.41
C TYR A 61 9.66 20.27 -15.20
N ALA A 62 9.77 19.30 -16.12
CA ALA A 62 10.95 19.18 -16.96
C ALA A 62 11.11 20.38 -17.91
N MET A 63 10.04 20.82 -18.58
CA MET A 63 10.12 21.96 -19.52
C MET A 63 10.37 23.29 -18.80
N GLN A 64 9.73 23.51 -17.64
CA GLN A 64 10.02 24.68 -16.79
C GLN A 64 11.48 24.71 -16.30
N TYR A 65 12.11 23.55 -16.08
CA TYR A 65 13.52 23.50 -15.71
C TYR A 65 14.45 23.68 -16.94
N ILE A 66 14.19 22.96 -18.03
CA ILE A 66 15.09 22.83 -19.17
C ILE A 66 15.07 24.07 -20.06
N LEU A 67 13.89 24.50 -20.53
CA LEU A 67 13.79 25.50 -21.60
C LEU A 67 14.40 26.88 -21.25
N PRO A 68 14.32 27.38 -19.99
CA PRO A 68 15.02 28.61 -19.59
C PRO A 68 16.54 28.50 -19.54
N ARG A 69 17.09 27.28 -19.53
CA ARG A 69 18.53 26.99 -19.44
C ARG A 69 19.13 26.57 -20.78
N ARG A 70 18.35 25.91 -21.65
CA ARG A 70 18.79 25.38 -22.93
C ARG A 70 17.63 25.19 -23.90
N ALA A 71 17.85 25.54 -25.17
CA ALA A 71 16.95 25.15 -26.26
C ALA A 71 16.91 23.62 -26.45
N TRP A 72 15.74 23.08 -26.79
CA TRP A 72 15.57 21.64 -27.02
C TRP A 72 16.30 21.17 -28.29
N PRO A 73 17.08 20.07 -28.26
CA PRO A 73 17.78 19.59 -29.46
C PRO A 73 16.81 19.10 -30.54
N ALA A 74 16.98 19.55 -31.78
CA ALA A 74 16.09 19.17 -32.89
C ALA A 74 16.09 17.67 -33.24
N GLY A 75 17.12 16.92 -32.82
CA GLY A 75 17.19 15.46 -32.96
C GLY A 75 16.55 14.67 -31.82
N LEU A 76 16.22 15.31 -30.69
CA LEU A 76 15.66 14.65 -29.52
C LEU A 76 14.14 14.55 -29.64
N ARG A 77 13.65 13.38 -30.05
CA ARG A 77 12.21 13.11 -30.25
C ARG A 77 11.47 13.11 -28.92
N VAL A 78 10.20 13.52 -28.91
CA VAL A 78 9.38 13.65 -27.70
C VAL A 78 8.22 12.64 -27.72
N SER A 79 7.98 11.97 -26.59
CA SER A 79 6.94 10.94 -26.46
C SER A 79 6.28 10.92 -25.09
N THR A 80 5.05 10.39 -24.99
CA THR A 80 4.29 10.29 -23.74
C THR A 80 3.18 9.24 -23.77
N VAL A 81 2.68 8.88 -22.58
CA VAL A 81 1.62 7.89 -22.35
C VAL A 81 0.25 8.29 -22.92
N GLY A 82 -0.11 9.60 -22.93
CA GLY A 82 -1.48 9.97 -23.31
C GLY A 82 -1.79 11.46 -23.44
N LYS A 83 -3.04 11.73 -23.85
CA LYS A 83 -3.51 13.02 -24.39
C LYS A 83 -3.38 14.23 -23.47
N GLY A 84 -3.40 14.03 -22.14
CA GLY A 84 -3.16 15.10 -21.17
C GLY A 84 -1.73 15.65 -21.26
N SER A 85 -0.74 14.77 -21.32
CA SER A 85 0.67 15.14 -21.47
C SER A 85 0.97 15.66 -22.88
N GLU A 86 0.34 15.07 -23.91
CA GLU A 86 0.44 15.51 -25.30
C GLU A 86 0.01 16.98 -25.45
N ARG A 87 -1.03 17.41 -24.72
CA ARG A 87 -1.45 18.82 -24.65
C ARG A 87 -0.38 19.69 -24.01
N VAL A 88 0.10 19.36 -22.81
CA VAL A 88 1.14 20.15 -22.12
C VAL A 88 2.39 20.31 -22.99
N LEU A 89 2.83 19.25 -23.68
CA LEU A 89 3.97 19.30 -24.59
C LEU A 89 3.68 20.20 -25.81
N ARG A 90 2.47 20.16 -26.37
CA ARG A 90 2.05 21.08 -27.43
C ARG A 90 1.99 22.54 -26.96
N ASP A 91 1.59 22.79 -25.72
CA ASP A 91 1.57 24.13 -25.11
C ASP A 91 3.01 24.69 -24.93
N TYR A 92 4.02 23.81 -24.81
CA TYR A 92 5.45 24.15 -24.89
C TYR A 92 6.03 24.18 -26.32
N GLY A 93 5.20 24.04 -27.36
CA GLY A 93 5.59 24.14 -28.77
C GLY A 93 5.97 22.82 -29.46
N PHE A 94 5.78 21.66 -28.83
CA PHE A 94 6.03 20.36 -29.46
C PHE A 94 4.83 19.89 -30.29
N GLU A 95 4.90 20.05 -31.61
CA GLU A 95 3.85 19.56 -32.52
C GLU A 95 3.93 18.04 -32.75
N ALA A 96 5.14 17.49 -32.88
CA ALA A 96 5.41 16.09 -33.22
C ALA A 96 5.64 15.19 -31.99
N VAL A 97 4.62 15.08 -31.13
CA VAL A 97 4.64 14.22 -29.93
C VAL A 97 4.19 12.79 -30.27
N ILE A 98 5.03 11.80 -29.96
CA ILE A 98 4.76 10.37 -30.15
C ILE A 98 3.91 9.87 -28.97
N ALA A 99 2.64 9.55 -29.21
CA ALA A 99 1.73 9.05 -28.17
C ALA A 99 0.75 8.01 -28.76
N PRO A 100 0.29 7.02 -27.96
CA PRO A 100 -0.72 6.08 -28.41
C PRO A 100 -2.06 6.76 -28.67
N GLN A 101 -2.79 6.27 -29.66
CA GLN A 101 -4.13 6.77 -30.01
C GLN A 101 -5.25 6.03 -29.24
N VAL A 102 -4.98 4.79 -28.82
CA VAL A 102 -5.86 3.92 -28.02
C VAL A 102 -4.98 3.18 -27.02
N GLY A 103 -5.44 3.06 -25.77
CA GLY A 103 -4.60 2.65 -24.63
C GLY A 103 -3.77 3.82 -24.11
N PHE A 104 -3.73 4.00 -22.78
CA PHE A 104 -3.03 5.10 -22.09
C PHE A 104 -2.21 4.54 -20.92
N ASP A 105 -1.48 3.47 -21.19
CA ASP A 105 -0.64 2.71 -20.27
C ASP A 105 0.77 2.51 -20.87
N SER A 106 1.66 1.79 -20.18
CA SER A 106 3.01 1.54 -20.68
C SER A 106 3.00 0.56 -21.84
N GLU A 107 2.06 -0.38 -21.80
CA GLU A 107 1.85 -1.50 -22.70
C GLU A 107 1.45 -1.00 -24.11
N ALA A 108 0.56 -0.02 -24.22
CA ALA A 108 0.20 0.66 -25.45
C ALA A 108 1.35 1.50 -26.05
N VAL A 109 2.21 2.08 -25.21
CA VAL A 109 3.43 2.78 -25.66
C VAL A 109 4.47 1.79 -26.20
N ILE A 110 4.68 0.67 -25.49
CA ILE A 110 5.59 -0.43 -25.88
C ILE A 110 5.18 -1.08 -27.21
N ALA A 111 3.89 -0.99 -27.59
CA ALA A 111 3.36 -1.48 -28.86
C ALA A 111 3.55 -0.51 -30.06
N LEU A 112 4.02 0.73 -29.83
CA LEU A 112 4.25 1.68 -30.92
C LEU A 112 5.45 1.29 -31.80
N PRO A 113 5.41 1.51 -33.13
CA PRO A 113 6.55 1.28 -34.01
C PRO A 113 7.82 2.02 -33.58
N GLU A 114 7.68 3.21 -33.00
CA GLU A 114 8.78 4.03 -32.47
C GLU A 114 9.49 3.39 -31.27
N PHE A 115 8.87 2.41 -30.61
CA PHE A 115 9.39 1.68 -29.45
C PHE A 115 9.80 0.23 -29.80
N ALA A 116 9.60 -0.21 -31.05
CA ALA A 116 10.00 -1.53 -31.54
C ALA A 116 11.52 -1.75 -31.41
N ALA A 117 11.96 -3.01 -31.33
CA ALA A 117 13.36 -3.35 -31.04
C ALA A 117 14.33 -2.74 -32.07
N GLU A 118 13.96 -2.79 -33.34
CA GLU A 118 14.70 -2.26 -34.49
C GLU A 118 14.80 -0.72 -34.47
N ALA A 119 13.89 -0.04 -33.75
CA ALA A 119 13.82 1.42 -33.65
C ALA A 119 14.55 1.98 -32.42
N VAL A 120 14.78 1.16 -31.37
CA VAL A 120 15.38 1.59 -30.10
C VAL A 120 16.74 0.95 -29.79
N ALA A 121 17.12 -0.13 -30.48
CA ALA A 121 18.41 -0.78 -30.28
C ALA A 121 19.58 0.21 -30.47
N GLY A 122 20.44 0.33 -29.46
CA GLY A 122 21.56 1.26 -29.43
C GLY A 122 21.20 2.73 -29.15
N CYS A 123 19.91 3.09 -29.07
CA CYS A 123 19.49 4.44 -28.74
C CYS A 123 19.61 4.72 -27.23
N LYS A 124 19.94 5.96 -26.88
CA LYS A 124 19.79 6.52 -25.55
C LYS A 124 18.39 7.12 -25.40
N VAL A 125 17.62 6.61 -24.44
CA VAL A 125 16.27 7.06 -24.08
C VAL A 125 16.30 7.71 -22.70
N LEU A 126 15.66 8.87 -22.60
CA LEU A 126 15.58 9.67 -21.39
C LEU A 126 14.14 9.65 -20.85
N ILE A 127 13.92 9.17 -19.63
CA ILE A 127 12.56 9.04 -19.07
C ILE A 127 12.36 10.02 -17.90
N PHE A 128 11.54 11.04 -18.13
CA PHE A 128 11.12 12.01 -17.13
C PHE A 128 9.94 11.47 -16.32
N ARG A 129 10.15 11.36 -15.00
CA ARG A 129 9.20 10.77 -14.04
C ARG A 129 9.13 11.54 -12.72
N GLY A 130 8.15 11.16 -11.91
CA GLY A 130 8.10 11.54 -10.49
C GLY A 130 8.93 10.59 -9.61
N ASP A 131 8.85 10.78 -8.30
CA ASP A 131 9.42 9.91 -7.28
C ASP A 131 8.69 8.56 -7.17
N GLY A 132 9.01 7.66 -8.10
CA GLY A 132 8.41 6.32 -8.20
C GLY A 132 7.73 6.06 -9.55
N GLY A 133 6.98 4.97 -9.65
CA GLY A 133 6.32 4.52 -10.90
C GLY A 133 6.56 3.04 -11.20
N ARG A 134 6.17 2.59 -12.40
CA ARG A 134 6.45 1.23 -12.91
C ARG A 134 7.76 1.25 -13.73
N GLU A 135 8.62 0.25 -13.55
CA GLU A 135 9.87 0.12 -14.30
C GLU A 135 9.69 -0.48 -15.70
N LEU A 136 8.57 -1.21 -15.94
CA LEU A 136 8.25 -1.99 -17.15
C LEU A 136 8.71 -1.35 -18.47
N LEU A 137 8.43 -0.06 -18.70
CA LEU A 137 8.82 0.61 -19.93
C LEU A 137 10.33 0.69 -20.12
N ALA A 138 11.09 0.97 -19.06
CA ALA A 138 12.54 1.02 -19.14
C ALA A 138 13.16 -0.37 -19.25
N ASP A 139 12.58 -1.36 -18.56
CA ASP A 139 13.08 -2.74 -18.63
C ASP A 139 12.85 -3.35 -20.01
N THR A 140 11.65 -3.22 -20.58
CA THR A 140 11.38 -3.63 -21.97
C THR A 140 12.21 -2.84 -22.99
N LEU A 141 12.54 -1.57 -22.74
CA LEU A 141 13.47 -0.82 -23.60
C LEU A 141 14.92 -1.32 -23.48
N ARG A 142 15.38 -1.69 -22.27
CA ARG A 142 16.71 -2.28 -22.03
C ARG A 142 16.83 -3.67 -22.68
N GLU A 143 15.79 -4.50 -22.57
CA GLU A 143 15.68 -5.80 -23.26
C GLU A 143 15.73 -5.63 -24.79
N ARG A 144 15.12 -4.55 -25.32
CA ARG A 144 15.20 -4.15 -26.73
C ARG A 144 16.52 -3.48 -27.12
N GLY A 145 17.52 -3.45 -26.23
CA GLY A 145 18.87 -2.97 -26.51
C GLY A 145 19.05 -1.44 -26.42
N ALA A 146 18.10 -0.71 -25.84
CA ALA A 146 18.23 0.71 -25.57
C ALA A 146 18.95 0.98 -24.23
N SER A 147 19.67 2.11 -24.15
CA SER A 147 20.22 2.63 -22.89
C SER A 147 19.21 3.61 -22.29
N VAL A 148 18.76 3.37 -21.05
CA VAL A 148 17.65 4.13 -20.44
C VAL A 148 18.08 4.86 -19.17
N GLU A 149 18.08 6.19 -19.23
CA GLU A 149 18.42 7.10 -18.13
C GLU A 149 17.14 7.73 -17.55
N TYR A 150 16.99 7.70 -16.22
CA TYR A 150 15.81 8.25 -15.52
C TYR A 150 16.09 9.64 -14.96
N VAL A 151 15.10 10.53 -15.07
CA VAL A 151 15.14 11.88 -14.48
C VAL A 151 13.91 12.12 -13.61
N THR A 152 14.14 12.27 -12.32
CA THR A 152 13.14 12.68 -11.33
C THR A 152 12.95 14.20 -11.45
N CYS A 153 11.80 14.65 -11.92
CA CYS A 153 11.52 16.06 -12.18
C CYS A 153 10.48 16.67 -11.24
N TYR A 154 9.61 15.85 -10.66
CA TYR A 154 8.67 16.24 -9.62
C TYR A 154 8.64 15.20 -8.49
N ARG A 155 8.09 15.57 -7.34
CA ARG A 155 7.70 14.63 -6.28
C ARG A 155 6.22 14.75 -5.91
N ARG A 156 5.65 13.68 -5.36
CA ARG A 156 4.32 13.68 -4.72
C ARG A 156 4.50 13.48 -3.23
N TYR A 157 3.93 14.39 -2.43
CA TYR A 157 4.13 14.39 -0.99
C TYR A 157 2.84 14.71 -0.24
N CYS A 158 2.76 14.26 1.02
CA CYS A 158 1.73 14.69 1.95
C CYS A 158 2.00 16.17 2.31
N PRO A 159 1.08 17.12 2.04
CA PRO A 159 1.31 18.52 2.35
C PRO A 159 1.13 18.81 3.84
N GLU A 160 1.91 19.76 4.34
CA GLU A 160 1.74 20.35 5.67
C GLU A 160 0.57 21.35 5.62
N LEU A 161 -0.61 20.91 6.07
CA LEU A 161 -1.80 21.74 6.25
C LEU A 161 -2.31 21.59 7.67
N ASP A 162 -2.83 22.68 8.23
CA ASP A 162 -3.52 22.66 9.53
C ASP A 162 -4.79 21.77 9.46
N PRO A 163 -4.87 20.68 10.25
CA PRO A 163 -6.06 19.84 10.34
C PRO A 163 -7.35 20.60 10.69
N ALA A 164 -7.25 21.72 11.40
CA ALA A 164 -8.38 22.56 11.78
C ALA A 164 -9.14 23.12 10.57
N LEU A 165 -8.50 23.27 9.40
CA LEU A 165 -9.14 23.70 8.15
C LEU A 165 -10.22 22.72 7.66
N LEU A 166 -10.13 21.45 8.06
CA LEU A 166 -11.14 20.42 7.78
C LEU A 166 -11.96 20.09 9.04
N LEU A 167 -11.32 20.00 10.20
CA LEU A 167 -11.97 19.62 11.46
C LEU A 167 -12.93 20.69 11.99
N GLN A 168 -12.67 21.99 11.81
CA GLN A 168 -13.61 23.03 12.25
C GLN A 168 -14.93 23.02 11.44
N PRO A 169 -14.92 22.95 10.10
CA PRO A 169 -16.15 22.71 9.33
C PRO A 169 -16.86 21.40 9.72
N VAL A 170 -16.15 20.28 9.83
CA VAL A 170 -16.77 19.00 10.23
C VAL A 170 -17.42 19.09 11.62
N GLY A 171 -16.75 19.69 12.61
CA GLY A 171 -17.27 19.89 13.96
C GLY A 171 -18.46 20.86 14.06
N ARG A 172 -18.78 21.61 12.99
CA ARG A 172 -19.98 22.46 12.88
C ARG A 172 -21.12 21.81 12.09
N GLY A 173 -20.92 20.61 11.52
CA GLY A 173 -21.83 20.03 10.55
C GLY A 173 -21.82 20.75 9.20
N GLU A 174 -20.74 21.45 8.86
CA GLU A 174 -20.58 22.26 7.64
C GLU A 174 -20.06 21.46 6.42
N VAL A 175 -19.91 20.13 6.56
CA VAL A 175 -19.34 19.22 5.54
C VAL A 175 -20.14 17.91 5.48
N ASP A 176 -20.94 17.75 4.44
CA ASP A 176 -21.80 16.58 4.23
C ASP A 176 -21.06 15.39 3.60
N ALA A 177 -20.01 15.67 2.80
CA ALA A 177 -19.34 14.67 1.97
C ALA A 177 -17.84 14.93 1.77
N LEU A 178 -17.07 13.85 1.57
CA LEU A 178 -15.63 13.84 1.29
C LEU A 178 -15.36 13.04 0.01
N LEU A 179 -14.60 13.61 -0.92
CA LEU A 179 -14.24 12.96 -2.18
C LEU A 179 -12.82 12.39 -2.12
N LEU A 180 -12.69 11.06 -2.07
CA LEU A 180 -11.42 10.32 -2.02
C LEU A 180 -11.16 9.63 -3.36
N THR A 181 -10.12 10.05 -4.09
CA THR A 181 -9.88 9.57 -5.47
C THR A 181 -8.53 8.89 -5.67
N SER A 182 -7.87 8.51 -4.56
CA SER A 182 -6.74 7.57 -4.56
C SER A 182 -6.53 6.96 -3.17
N SER A 183 -6.06 5.72 -3.12
CA SER A 183 -5.63 5.05 -1.88
C SER A 183 -4.52 5.81 -1.14
N GLU A 184 -3.65 6.49 -1.89
CA GLU A 184 -2.61 7.38 -1.36
C GLU A 184 -3.21 8.56 -0.59
N GLY A 185 -4.27 9.17 -1.11
CA GLY A 185 -4.98 10.26 -0.44
C GLY A 185 -5.67 9.85 0.86
N VAL A 186 -6.13 8.60 0.97
CA VAL A 186 -6.71 8.08 2.23
C VAL A 186 -5.63 7.97 3.32
N ARG A 187 -4.46 7.42 2.98
CA ARG A 187 -3.34 7.28 3.94
C ARG A 187 -2.77 8.63 4.35
N ASN A 188 -2.64 9.57 3.41
CA ASN A 188 -2.19 10.92 3.73
C ASN A 188 -3.21 11.65 4.63
N LEU A 189 -4.52 11.52 4.37
CA LEU A 189 -5.56 12.07 5.25
C LEU A 189 -5.46 11.48 6.67
N ALA A 190 -5.25 10.17 6.80
CA ALA A 190 -5.04 9.52 8.09
C ALA A 190 -3.79 10.04 8.82
N GLN A 191 -2.68 10.25 8.09
CA GLN A 191 -1.45 10.82 8.63
C GLN A 191 -1.61 12.29 9.07
N MET A 192 -2.34 13.10 8.31
CA MET A 192 -2.57 14.52 8.60
C MET A 192 -3.49 14.72 9.81
N LEU A 193 -4.54 13.90 9.95
CA LEU A 193 -5.57 14.07 10.98
C LEU A 193 -5.30 13.27 12.26
N GLY A 194 -4.50 12.21 12.20
CA GLY A 194 -4.34 11.26 13.29
C GLY A 194 -5.64 10.51 13.63
N ALA A 195 -5.58 9.70 14.69
CA ALA A 195 -6.71 8.87 15.11
C ALA A 195 -7.91 9.69 15.60
N GLU A 196 -7.68 10.75 16.37
CA GLU A 196 -8.74 11.62 16.90
C GLU A 196 -9.44 12.42 15.78
N GLY A 197 -8.67 12.95 14.83
CA GLY A 197 -9.23 13.68 13.69
C GLY A 197 -10.01 12.75 12.75
N LEU A 198 -9.52 11.53 12.47
CA LEU A 198 -10.31 10.52 11.75
C LEU A 198 -11.61 10.16 12.47
N ALA A 199 -11.57 10.00 13.79
CA ALA A 199 -12.77 9.69 14.58
C ALA A 199 -13.84 10.78 14.48
N ALA A 200 -13.46 12.05 14.40
CA ALA A 200 -14.38 13.17 14.16
C ALA A 200 -15.02 13.13 12.76
N LEU A 201 -14.32 12.59 11.75
CA LEU A 201 -14.81 12.44 10.38
C LEU A 201 -15.61 11.15 10.14
N ARG A 202 -15.69 10.23 11.11
CA ARG A 202 -16.27 8.88 10.97
C ARG A 202 -17.69 8.83 10.38
N GLN A 203 -18.51 9.84 10.66
CA GLN A 203 -19.90 9.94 10.21
C GLN A 203 -20.08 10.76 8.92
N VAL A 204 -19.02 11.37 8.39
CA VAL A 204 -19.08 12.14 7.14
C VAL A 204 -19.03 11.17 5.96
N LYS A 205 -19.93 11.36 4.99
CA LYS A 205 -20.07 10.46 3.84
C LYS A 205 -18.83 10.52 2.95
N VAL A 206 -18.33 9.37 2.52
CA VAL A 206 -17.18 9.28 1.62
C VAL A 206 -17.63 8.77 0.25
N PHE A 207 -17.28 9.49 -0.81
CA PHE A 207 -17.43 9.03 -2.18
C PHE A 207 -16.05 8.66 -2.75
N ALA A 208 -15.93 7.44 -3.26
CA ALA A 208 -14.67 6.85 -3.68
C ALA A 208 -14.75 6.20 -5.06
N THR A 209 -13.83 6.56 -5.97
CA THR A 209 -13.91 6.23 -7.41
C THR A 209 -13.42 4.83 -7.81
N HIS A 210 -13.24 3.91 -6.84
CA HIS A 210 -12.71 2.56 -7.07
C HIS A 210 -12.88 1.67 -5.82
N PRO A 211 -13.18 0.36 -5.93
CA PRO A 211 -13.39 -0.53 -4.78
C PRO A 211 -12.24 -0.51 -3.75
N ARG A 212 -10.99 -0.56 -4.21
CA ARG A 212 -9.78 -0.47 -3.34
C ARG A 212 -9.69 0.83 -2.51
N ILE A 213 -10.33 1.92 -2.96
CA ILE A 213 -10.38 3.18 -2.20
C ILE A 213 -11.51 3.10 -1.16
N VAL A 214 -12.64 2.47 -1.51
CA VAL A 214 -13.75 2.18 -0.59
C VAL A 214 -13.28 1.30 0.58
N GLU A 215 -12.57 0.22 0.27
CA GLU A 215 -11.94 -0.70 1.23
C GLU A 215 -11.01 0.06 2.18
N GLN A 216 -10.01 0.78 1.65
CA GLN A 216 -9.04 1.51 2.47
C GLN A 216 -9.66 2.67 3.29
N ALA A 217 -10.77 3.26 2.84
CA ALA A 217 -11.51 4.23 3.65
C ALA A 217 -12.25 3.55 4.82
N ARG A 218 -12.81 2.35 4.62
CA ARG A 218 -13.42 1.57 5.71
C ARG A 218 -12.36 1.09 6.71
N GLU A 219 -11.18 0.66 6.24
CA GLU A 219 -10.01 0.37 7.09
C GLU A 219 -9.59 1.59 7.92
N ALA A 220 -9.61 2.79 7.33
CA ALA A 220 -9.31 4.06 8.02
C ALA A 220 -10.43 4.54 8.97
N GLY A 221 -11.52 3.77 9.13
CA GLY A 221 -12.55 4.02 10.12
C GLY A 221 -13.77 4.83 9.65
N PHE A 222 -13.88 5.17 8.36
CA PHE A 222 -15.07 5.83 7.81
C PHE A 222 -16.27 4.87 7.79
N ALA A 223 -17.42 5.29 8.33
CA ALA A 223 -18.59 4.42 8.48
C ALA A 223 -19.47 4.35 7.22
N ASP A 224 -19.66 5.47 6.53
CA ASP A 224 -20.46 5.56 5.30
C ASP A 224 -19.55 5.85 4.10
N VAL A 225 -19.32 4.84 3.28
CA VAL A 225 -18.42 4.88 2.13
C VAL A 225 -19.10 4.30 0.90
N ILE A 226 -19.41 5.19 -0.03
CA ILE A 226 -20.12 4.97 -1.29
C ILE A 226 -19.09 4.83 -2.43
N GLU A 227 -19.26 3.81 -3.27
CA GLU A 227 -18.51 3.69 -4.52
C GLU A 227 -19.14 4.59 -5.58
N ALA A 228 -18.35 5.48 -6.18
CA ALA A 228 -18.75 6.34 -7.28
C ALA A 228 -18.14 5.82 -8.59
N PRO A 229 -18.82 5.94 -9.75
CA PRO A 229 -18.22 5.63 -11.04
C PRO A 229 -16.92 6.43 -11.28
N ALA A 230 -16.03 5.89 -12.12
CA ALA A 230 -14.71 6.47 -12.33
C ALA A 230 -14.76 7.86 -13.01
N GLY A 231 -13.84 8.74 -12.60
CA GLY A 231 -13.70 10.09 -13.15
C GLY A 231 -14.57 11.16 -12.48
N ASP A 232 -14.55 12.37 -13.03
CA ASP A 232 -15.21 13.54 -12.43
C ASP A 232 -16.71 13.54 -12.71
N ASP A 233 -17.15 12.98 -13.83
CA ASP A 233 -18.57 12.79 -14.16
C ASP A 233 -19.24 11.78 -13.23
N GLY A 234 -18.56 10.66 -12.94
CA GLY A 234 -19.05 9.66 -11.97
C GLY A 234 -19.14 10.20 -10.54
N LEU A 235 -18.20 11.05 -10.12
CA LEU A 235 -18.28 11.74 -8.83
C LEU A 235 -19.43 12.74 -8.77
N MET A 236 -19.64 13.54 -9.82
CA MET A 236 -20.77 14.47 -9.87
C MET A 236 -22.11 13.71 -9.88
N GLN A 237 -22.24 12.67 -10.71
CA GLN A 237 -23.44 11.84 -10.72
C GLN A 237 -23.71 11.23 -9.34
N ALA A 238 -22.70 10.65 -8.67
CA ALA A 238 -22.90 10.05 -7.35
C ALA A 238 -23.29 11.08 -6.27
N LEU A 239 -22.86 12.35 -6.40
CA LEU A 239 -23.33 13.44 -5.54
C LEU A 239 -24.77 13.86 -5.89
N GLU A 240 -25.10 14.00 -7.16
CA GLU A 240 -26.42 14.39 -7.67
C GLU A 240 -27.49 13.33 -7.32
N ASP A 241 -27.18 12.03 -7.52
CA ASP A 241 -28.02 10.90 -7.14
C ASP A 241 -28.24 10.79 -5.62
N HIS A 242 -27.29 11.27 -4.79
CA HIS A 242 -27.41 11.21 -3.33
C HIS A 242 -28.11 12.43 -2.73
N PHE A 243 -27.74 13.64 -3.16
CA PHE A 243 -28.21 14.90 -2.57
C PHE A 243 -29.39 15.51 -3.34
N GLY A 244 -29.46 15.36 -4.66
CA GLY A 244 -30.55 15.92 -5.48
C GLY A 244 -31.92 15.31 -5.17
N TYR A 245 -31.98 14.00 -4.90
CA TYR A 245 -33.19 13.33 -4.41
C TYR A 245 -33.65 13.82 -3.01
N THR A 246 -32.76 14.43 -2.23
CA THR A 246 -33.06 14.88 -0.86
C THR A 246 -33.77 16.24 -0.82
N GLU A 247 -33.60 17.10 -1.82
CA GLU A 247 -34.34 18.38 -1.87
C GLU A 247 -35.78 18.20 -2.36
N ALA A 248 -36.03 17.33 -3.35
CA ALA A 248 -37.37 17.04 -3.85
C ALA A 248 -38.33 16.51 -2.75
N MET A 249 -37.81 15.82 -1.73
CA MET A 249 -38.60 15.39 -0.56
C MET A 249 -38.74 16.45 0.54
N LYS A 250 -38.01 17.57 0.49
CA LYS A 250 -38.12 18.65 1.50
C LYS A 250 -39.21 19.67 1.19
N GLU A 251 -39.58 19.87 -0.08
CA GLU A 251 -40.59 20.87 -0.45
C GLU A 251 -42.03 20.49 -0.07
N GLU A 252 -42.36 19.19 0.08
CA GLU A 252 -43.73 18.73 0.33
C GLU A 252 -44.19 18.75 1.82
N THR A 253 -43.37 19.21 2.77
CA THR A 253 -43.75 19.21 4.22
C THR A 253 -43.92 20.62 4.80
N PRO A 254 -45.16 21.11 4.99
CA PRO A 254 -45.41 22.44 5.56
C PRO A 254 -45.26 22.49 7.10
N ALA A 255 -44.35 23.36 7.53
CA ALA A 255 -44.18 24.01 8.84
C ALA A 255 -45.04 23.60 10.06
N LEU A 256 -44.36 23.36 11.20
CA LEU A 256 -44.90 23.67 12.53
C LEU A 256 -43.81 23.98 13.58
N THR A 257 -44.07 25.01 14.39
CA THR A 257 -43.39 25.41 15.66
C THR A 257 -42.03 26.13 15.58
N GLN A 258 -41.98 27.34 16.15
CA GLN A 258 -40.76 28.10 16.51
C GLN A 258 -40.47 27.97 18.02
N PRO A 259 -39.22 28.19 18.49
CA PRO A 259 -38.89 28.21 19.92
C PRO A 259 -39.06 29.62 20.56
N PRO A 260 -39.33 29.71 21.88
CA PRO A 260 -39.25 30.96 22.65
C PRO A 260 -37.85 31.22 23.21
N ALA A 261 -37.55 32.48 23.57
CA ALA A 261 -36.24 32.90 24.10
C ALA A 261 -36.34 33.82 25.33
N SER A 262 -35.46 33.60 26.32
CA SER A 262 -35.15 34.45 27.50
C SER A 262 -34.09 33.73 28.37
N ALA A 263 -33.19 34.35 29.15
CA ALA A 263 -32.85 35.77 29.35
C ALA A 263 -31.35 35.95 29.75
N HIS A 264 -30.95 37.21 29.90
CA HIS A 264 -29.69 37.74 30.47
C HIS A 264 -30.04 38.54 31.76
N PRO A 265 -29.12 39.17 32.51
CA PRO A 265 -27.65 38.99 32.66
C PRO A 265 -27.19 38.99 34.15
N ASP A 266 -25.87 38.83 34.41
CA ASP A 266 -25.09 39.72 35.33
C ASP A 266 -23.58 39.32 35.33
N ARG A 267 -22.66 40.08 35.96
CA ARG A 267 -22.05 41.37 35.54
C ARG A 267 -20.83 41.68 36.44
N LYS A 268 -19.89 42.48 35.93
CA LYS A 268 -18.67 43.08 36.55
C LYS A 268 -17.37 42.34 36.26
N ASP A 269 -16.33 43.01 35.71
CA ASP A 269 -15.43 44.06 36.28
C ASP A 269 -14.52 43.42 37.37
N ASP A 270 -13.19 43.56 37.40
CA ASP A 270 -12.32 44.68 36.97
C ASP A 270 -11.14 44.28 36.02
N ALA A 271 -10.20 45.21 35.76
CA ALA A 271 -9.07 45.09 34.82
C ALA A 271 -7.77 45.77 35.32
N LEU A 272 -6.67 45.63 34.55
CA LEU A 272 -5.32 46.23 34.73
C LEU A 272 -4.50 45.59 35.88
N ASP A 273 -3.16 45.58 35.89
CA ASP A 273 -2.10 46.17 35.04
C ASP A 273 -0.95 45.11 34.83
N ALA A 274 -0.11 45.13 33.78
CA ALA A 274 1.16 45.86 33.64
C ALA A 274 2.15 45.75 34.85
N ALA A 275 3.48 45.51 34.71
CA ALA A 275 4.31 45.23 33.54
C ALA A 275 5.66 44.56 33.92
N ARG A 276 6.26 43.84 32.95
CA ARG A 276 7.63 43.97 32.41
C ARG A 276 8.84 44.27 33.34
N GLY A 277 9.84 43.39 33.24
CA GLY A 277 11.24 43.61 33.66
C GLY A 277 11.78 42.46 34.53
N GLU A 278 13.00 41.91 34.45
CA GLU A 278 14.11 41.82 33.47
C GLU A 278 15.45 41.81 34.27
N GLN A 279 16.37 40.88 33.94
CA GLN A 279 17.75 40.77 34.50
C GLN A 279 17.87 40.49 36.02
N ALA A 280 19.01 40.04 36.58
CA ALA A 280 20.06 39.13 36.08
C ALA A 280 20.91 38.58 37.25
N ALA A 281 21.62 37.47 36.96
CA ALA A 281 22.71 36.79 37.69
C ALA A 281 23.33 37.38 38.99
N ALA A 282 23.57 36.50 39.97
CA ALA A 282 24.84 36.41 40.73
C ALA A 282 24.98 35.10 41.53
N SER A 283 26.14 34.41 41.42
CA SER A 283 26.80 33.53 42.44
C SER A 283 26.02 32.34 43.07
N THR A 284 26.61 31.19 43.38
CA THR A 284 27.70 31.06 44.38
C THR A 284 28.37 29.67 44.36
N SER A 285 29.71 29.66 44.48
CA SER A 285 30.61 28.56 44.88
C SER A 285 30.67 27.24 44.09
N ALA A 286 31.88 26.70 44.03
CA ALA A 286 32.23 25.36 43.56
C ALA A 286 32.57 24.44 44.75
N ASP A 287 32.77 23.15 44.46
CA ASP A 287 33.65 22.28 45.24
C ASP A 287 34.49 21.41 44.27
N THR A 288 35.30 20.50 44.80
CA THR A 288 36.70 20.36 44.36
C THR A 288 37.04 18.96 43.83
N VAL A 289 38.20 18.88 43.15
CA VAL A 289 39.21 17.79 43.11
C VAL A 289 39.58 17.39 41.68
N GLU A 290 40.80 17.72 41.28
CA GLU A 290 41.64 16.77 40.54
C GLU A 290 43.12 16.86 40.98
N ARG A 291 43.96 15.99 40.41
CA ARG A 291 45.21 15.50 41.01
C ARG A 291 46.44 16.15 40.37
N GLY A 292 47.33 16.72 41.19
CA GLY A 292 48.65 17.20 40.76
C GLY A 292 49.70 16.07 40.70
N GLU A 293 50.69 16.23 39.82
CA GLU A 293 51.88 15.37 39.71
C GLU A 293 53.18 16.21 39.79
N ALA A 294 54.33 15.55 39.83
CA ALA A 294 55.65 16.10 40.18
C ALA A 294 56.17 17.19 39.18
N ALA A 295 57.23 17.97 39.44
CA ALA A 295 58.39 17.67 40.29
C ALA A 295 59.31 18.89 40.60
N SER A 296 60.26 18.66 41.52
CA SER A 296 61.67 19.08 41.44
C SER A 296 62.15 20.44 41.98
N SER A 297 63.10 20.34 42.93
CA SER A 297 64.35 21.11 43.10
C SER A 297 64.44 22.35 44.00
N ALA A 298 65.55 22.30 44.77
CA ALA A 298 66.34 23.38 45.37
C ALA A 298 65.75 24.19 46.53
N GLU A 299 66.31 23.97 47.73
CA GLU A 299 66.51 25.03 48.72
C GLU A 299 67.78 24.78 49.57
N THR A 300 68.30 25.80 50.26
CA THR A 300 69.56 25.77 51.02
C THR A 300 69.57 26.87 52.10
N SER A 301 70.29 26.63 53.20
CA SER A 301 70.76 27.59 54.24
C SER A 301 69.84 28.06 55.39
N THR A 302 70.31 27.82 56.62
CA THR A 302 70.23 28.59 57.90
C THR A 302 71.02 27.77 58.95
N ASP A 303 71.92 28.24 59.84
CA ASP A 303 72.33 29.54 60.41
C ASP A 303 71.45 30.02 61.60
N VAL A 304 71.95 30.52 62.75
CA VAL A 304 73.32 30.94 63.16
C VAL A 304 73.99 29.95 64.16
N VAL A 305 74.61 30.20 65.35
CA VAL A 305 74.78 31.33 66.30
C VAL A 305 76.07 31.15 67.15
N GLN A 306 76.81 32.22 67.50
CA GLN A 306 77.85 32.25 68.56
C GLN A 306 77.95 33.66 69.21
N PRO A 307 78.25 33.81 70.53
CA PRO A 307 78.62 35.08 71.18
C PRO A 307 80.05 35.10 71.80
N ALA A 308 80.50 36.24 72.35
CA ALA A 308 81.93 36.60 72.53
C ALA A 308 82.35 37.26 73.88
N GLY A 309 83.68 37.34 74.11
CA GLY A 309 84.38 38.20 75.12
C GLY A 309 84.67 37.54 76.49
N GLY A 310 85.71 37.91 77.28
CA GLY A 310 86.90 38.76 77.03
C GLY A 310 87.60 39.29 78.31
N ALA A 311 88.96 39.37 78.34
CA ALA A 311 89.83 40.03 79.37
C ALA A 311 89.89 39.39 80.81
N GLU A 312 90.90 39.54 81.69
CA GLU A 312 92.27 40.14 81.66
C GLU A 312 93.19 39.71 82.86
N GLN A 313 94.53 39.88 82.72
CA GLN A 313 95.61 40.01 83.78
C GLN A 313 95.86 38.85 84.81
N GLY A 314 97.03 38.68 85.48
CA GLY A 314 98.25 39.51 85.63
C GLY A 314 99.56 38.78 86.08
N VAL A 315 100.42 39.45 86.87
CA VAL A 315 101.91 39.26 87.00
C VAL A 315 102.34 38.39 88.23
N VAL A 316 103.56 37.78 88.33
CA VAL A 316 104.69 38.20 89.23
C VAL A 316 105.94 37.26 89.24
N ALA A 317 107.13 37.87 89.00
CA ALA A 317 108.50 37.66 89.56
C ALA A 317 109.24 36.28 89.63
N ALA A 318 110.46 36.31 90.21
CA ALA A 318 111.61 35.41 90.00
C ALA A 318 112.08 34.63 91.28
N PRO A 319 113.00 33.63 91.19
CA PRO A 319 112.93 32.42 92.04
C PRO A 319 114.00 32.22 93.14
N ARG A 320 113.75 31.23 94.03
CA ARG A 320 114.77 30.42 94.76
C ARG A 320 114.38 28.93 94.81
N ARG A 321 115.32 28.03 95.17
CA ARG A 321 115.25 26.56 94.98
C ARG A 321 114.85 25.76 96.22
N SER A 322 114.19 24.61 96.05
CA SER A 322 114.14 23.46 97.00
C SER A 322 113.87 22.12 96.28
N ALA A 323 113.84 20.99 97.00
CA ALA A 323 114.19 19.66 96.47
C ALA A 323 113.02 18.75 95.99
N ALA A 324 111.95 19.29 95.40
CA ALA A 324 110.74 18.51 95.08
C ALA A 324 110.81 17.59 93.82
N ALA A 325 111.89 17.63 93.04
CA ALA A 325 111.89 17.16 91.65
C ALA A 325 111.77 15.64 91.41
N TRP A 326 112.17 14.79 92.36
CA TRP A 326 112.34 13.34 92.11
C TRP A 326 111.02 12.55 91.97
N TRP A 327 109.96 12.94 92.69
CA TRP A 327 108.69 12.17 92.69
C TRP A 327 107.91 12.27 91.39
N ALA A 328 108.03 13.38 90.64
CA ALA A 328 107.31 13.59 89.38
C ALA A 328 107.73 12.60 88.28
N LEU A 329 109.01 12.18 88.27
CA LEU A 329 109.57 11.34 87.21
C LEU A 329 109.07 9.89 87.27
N LEU A 330 108.74 9.40 88.47
CA LEU A 330 108.27 8.02 88.69
C LEU A 330 106.81 7.85 88.18
N LEU A 331 105.95 8.84 88.42
CA LEU A 331 104.56 8.84 87.93
C LEU A 331 104.47 8.83 86.39
N ALA A 332 105.35 9.56 85.71
CA ALA A 332 105.38 9.60 84.25
C ALA A 332 105.66 8.22 83.61
N LEU A 333 106.51 7.40 84.26
CA LEU A 333 106.89 6.08 83.75
C LEU A 333 105.71 5.08 83.84
N VAL A 334 104.91 5.15 84.91
CA VAL A 334 103.68 4.33 85.07
C VAL A 334 102.64 4.70 84.01
N ALA A 335 102.45 5.99 83.73
CA ALA A 335 101.49 6.46 82.73
C ALA A 335 101.82 5.92 81.31
N ILE A 336 103.11 5.86 80.94
CA ILE A 336 103.56 5.29 79.66
C ILE A 336 103.24 3.80 79.56
N GLY A 337 103.41 3.03 80.65
CA GLY A 337 103.07 1.61 80.69
C GLY A 337 101.58 1.35 80.44
N ILE A 338 100.70 2.13 81.09
CA ILE A 338 99.24 2.03 80.92
C ILE A 338 98.84 2.40 79.48
N ALA A 339 99.43 3.45 78.91
CA ALA A 339 99.18 3.86 77.52
C ALA A 339 99.58 2.77 76.51
N GLY A 340 100.72 2.11 76.72
CA GLY A 340 101.18 0.99 75.89
C GLY A 340 100.22 -0.21 75.90
N TRP A 341 99.71 -0.58 77.08
CA TRP A 341 98.74 -1.66 77.23
C TRP A 341 97.39 -1.34 76.54
N ALA A 342 96.88 -0.12 76.71
CA ALA A 342 95.65 0.33 76.06
C ALA A 342 95.76 0.30 74.52
N VAL A 343 96.90 0.70 73.95
CA VAL A 343 97.16 0.64 72.50
C VAL A 343 97.22 -0.81 71.99
N TRP A 344 97.75 -1.74 72.76
CA TRP A 344 97.76 -3.17 72.41
C TRP A 344 96.34 -3.75 72.39
N GLN A 345 95.56 -3.53 73.44
CA GLN A 345 94.17 -4.03 73.53
C GLN A 345 93.26 -3.41 72.45
N ALA A 346 93.46 -2.13 72.13
CA ALA A 346 92.76 -1.43 71.04
C ALA A 346 93.18 -1.91 69.63
N ARG A 347 94.21 -2.75 69.52
CA ARG A 347 94.68 -3.35 68.26
C ARG A 347 94.14 -4.78 68.11
N ASP A 348 94.24 -5.59 69.17
CA ASP A 348 93.74 -6.96 69.22
C ASP A 348 92.23 -7.04 68.92
N THR A 349 91.44 -6.23 69.62
CA THR A 349 89.97 -6.09 69.42
C THR A 349 89.55 -5.71 68.00
N ARG A 350 90.43 -5.07 67.21
CA ARG A 350 90.14 -4.72 65.80
C ARG A 350 90.36 -5.88 64.84
N VAL A 351 91.24 -6.83 65.16
CA VAL A 351 91.54 -7.99 64.30
C VAL A 351 90.40 -9.01 64.36
N GLY A 352 89.90 -9.33 65.55
CA GLY A 352 88.74 -10.24 65.69
C GLY A 352 87.48 -9.72 64.96
N ALA A 353 87.32 -8.41 64.85
CA ALA A 353 86.18 -7.77 64.20
C ALA A 353 86.18 -7.82 62.65
N THR A 354 87.29 -8.19 61.99
CA THR A 354 87.30 -8.36 60.52
C THR A 354 86.91 -9.78 60.13
N VAL A 355 87.49 -10.79 60.76
CA VAL A 355 87.21 -12.22 60.48
C VAL A 355 85.72 -12.55 60.62
N LEU A 356 85.08 -12.04 61.68
CA LEU A 356 83.65 -12.26 61.92
C LEU A 356 82.74 -11.64 60.84
N ARG A 357 83.20 -10.57 60.17
CA ARG A 357 82.45 -9.92 59.08
C ARG A 357 82.59 -10.70 57.77
N GLU A 358 83.75 -11.29 57.53
CA GLU A 358 84.01 -12.09 56.32
C GLU A 358 83.18 -13.39 56.34
N GLU A 359 83.08 -14.10 57.47
CA GLU A 359 82.23 -15.29 57.58
C GLU A 359 80.73 -14.95 57.44
N LEU A 360 80.28 -13.82 58.03
CA LEU A 360 78.90 -13.34 57.86
C LEU A 360 78.60 -12.95 56.40
N ALA A 361 79.53 -12.27 55.72
CA ALA A 361 79.38 -11.91 54.31
C ALA A 361 79.31 -13.14 53.41
N GLN A 362 80.12 -14.18 53.68
CA GLN A 362 80.06 -15.44 52.96
C GLN A 362 78.70 -16.11 53.12
N ARG A 363 78.21 -16.33 54.35
CA ARG A 363 76.90 -16.98 54.57
C ARG A 363 75.71 -16.20 53.99
N LEU A 364 75.77 -14.87 54.00
CA LEU A 364 74.77 -14.04 53.31
C LEU A 364 74.81 -14.24 51.79
N SER A 365 76.01 -14.28 51.18
CA SER A 365 76.15 -14.51 49.74
C SER A 365 75.71 -15.91 49.30
N GLU A 366 75.92 -16.94 50.13
CA GLU A 366 75.43 -18.30 49.89
C GLU A 366 73.90 -18.36 49.95
N GLY A 367 73.30 -17.73 50.97
CA GLY A 367 71.85 -17.61 51.10
C GLY A 367 71.21 -16.86 49.95
N GLU A 368 71.82 -15.77 49.48
CA GLU A 368 71.33 -15.00 48.33
C GLU A 368 71.47 -15.76 47.00
N ARG A 369 72.52 -16.59 46.83
CA ARG A 369 72.63 -17.51 45.68
C ARG A 369 71.49 -18.52 45.67
N VAL A 370 71.24 -19.22 46.78
CA VAL A 370 70.12 -20.19 46.88
C VAL A 370 68.77 -19.49 46.64
N ALA A 371 68.60 -18.27 47.18
CA ALA A 371 67.39 -17.49 46.96
C ALA A 371 67.22 -17.02 45.50
N SER A 372 68.29 -16.83 44.72
CA SER A 372 68.18 -16.48 43.29
C SER A 372 67.89 -17.71 42.42
N GLU A 373 68.49 -18.86 42.73
CA GLU A 373 68.21 -20.15 42.09
C GLU A 373 66.76 -20.59 42.29
N ALA A 374 66.22 -20.47 43.52
CA ALA A 374 64.81 -20.72 43.80
C ALA A 374 63.87 -19.79 43.02
N ARG A 375 64.21 -18.49 42.91
CA ARG A 375 63.46 -17.51 42.09
C ARG A 375 63.52 -17.84 40.59
N GLY A 376 64.62 -18.42 40.10
CA GLY A 376 64.74 -18.92 38.73
C GLY A 376 63.78 -20.09 38.44
N ILE A 377 63.75 -21.09 39.32
CA ILE A 377 62.86 -22.26 39.19
C ILE A 377 61.38 -21.84 39.21
N VAL A 378 61.00 -20.89 40.08
CA VAL A 378 59.63 -20.37 40.13
C VAL A 378 59.23 -19.67 38.83
N ARG A 379 60.12 -18.85 38.23
CA ARG A 379 59.86 -18.23 36.92
C ARG A 379 59.68 -19.27 35.81
N GLN A 380 60.55 -20.28 35.76
CA GLN A 380 60.45 -21.34 34.76
C GLN A 380 59.12 -22.11 34.88
N GLN A 381 58.63 -22.36 36.10
CA GLN A 381 57.32 -22.96 36.31
C GLN A 381 56.16 -22.04 35.88
N GLN A 382 56.26 -20.73 36.14
CA GLN A 382 55.27 -19.75 35.67
C GLN A 382 55.22 -19.68 34.13
N GLU A 383 56.37 -19.71 33.46
CA GLU A 383 56.47 -19.76 31.99
C GLU A 383 55.83 -21.03 31.41
N VAL A 384 56.08 -22.20 32.02
CA VAL A 384 55.46 -23.47 31.62
C VAL A 384 53.93 -23.45 31.83
N ILE A 385 53.45 -22.92 32.96
CA ILE A 385 52.01 -22.78 33.23
C ILE A 385 51.36 -21.84 32.21
N ALA A 386 51.96 -20.69 31.91
CA ALA A 386 51.47 -19.75 30.91
C ALA A 386 51.45 -20.38 29.50
N ALA A 387 52.48 -21.14 29.13
CA ALA A 387 52.52 -21.86 27.85
C ALA A 387 51.45 -22.96 27.74
N LEU A 388 51.13 -23.65 28.85
CA LEU A 388 50.03 -24.62 28.90
C LEU A 388 48.66 -23.93 28.82
N GLN A 389 48.46 -22.82 29.52
CA GLN A 389 47.24 -22.00 29.43
C GLN A 389 47.03 -21.46 28.01
N GLY A 390 48.08 -20.98 27.34
CA GLY A 390 48.03 -20.56 25.94
C GLY A 390 47.64 -21.69 24.97
N ARG A 391 48.13 -22.92 25.21
CA ARG A 391 47.71 -24.11 24.43
C ARG A 391 46.27 -24.52 24.70
N LEU A 392 45.79 -24.41 25.94
CA LEU A 392 44.39 -24.67 26.27
C LEU A 392 43.46 -23.65 25.61
N GLY A 393 43.80 -22.35 25.64
CA GLY A 393 43.05 -21.32 24.92
C GLY A 393 43.04 -21.51 23.40
N ALA A 394 44.16 -21.93 22.81
CA ALA A 394 44.24 -22.27 21.39
C ALA A 394 43.47 -23.54 21.01
N LEU A 395 43.21 -24.45 21.97
CA LEU A 395 42.36 -25.62 21.76
C LEU A 395 40.87 -25.28 21.96
N SER A 396 40.50 -24.48 22.97
CA SER A 396 39.11 -24.05 23.15
C SER A 396 38.62 -23.19 21.98
N ALA A 397 39.45 -22.27 21.49
CA ALA A 397 39.12 -21.47 20.30
C ALA A 397 38.89 -22.34 19.04
N LYS A 398 39.60 -23.48 18.93
CA LYS A 398 39.38 -24.44 17.83
C LYS A 398 38.11 -25.29 18.01
N VAL A 399 37.74 -25.63 19.25
CA VAL A 399 36.46 -26.29 19.51
C VAL A 399 35.31 -25.35 19.13
N GLU A 400 35.37 -24.11 19.61
CA GLU A 400 34.41 -23.04 19.28
C GLU A 400 34.34 -22.76 17.77
N GLU A 401 35.47 -22.76 17.07
CA GLU A 401 35.53 -22.68 15.60
C GLU A 401 34.81 -23.88 14.93
N THR A 402 35.04 -25.12 15.39
CA THR A 402 34.38 -26.31 14.82
C THR A 402 32.89 -26.40 15.15
N GLU A 403 32.46 -25.95 16.33
CA GLU A 403 31.05 -25.87 16.71
C GLU A 403 30.33 -24.79 15.89
N GLY A 404 30.98 -23.63 15.66
CA GLY A 404 30.50 -22.60 14.74
C GLY A 404 30.37 -23.09 13.30
N GLN A 405 31.35 -23.85 12.80
CA GLN A 405 31.30 -24.47 11.47
C GLN A 405 30.15 -25.50 11.36
N ALA A 406 29.92 -26.31 12.38
CA ALA A 406 28.80 -27.27 12.42
C ALA A 406 27.43 -26.56 12.44
N ALA A 407 27.28 -25.51 13.27
CA ALA A 407 26.06 -24.71 13.33
C ALA A 407 25.78 -23.97 12.01
N ALA A 408 26.81 -23.45 11.34
CA ALA A 408 26.69 -22.82 10.03
C ALA A 408 26.26 -23.81 8.94
N LEU A 409 26.77 -25.06 8.98
CA LEU A 409 26.37 -26.11 8.04
C LEU A 409 24.89 -26.49 8.22
N GLU A 410 24.43 -26.66 9.46
CA GLU A 410 23.04 -26.96 9.79
C GLU A 410 22.10 -25.82 9.36
N ALA A 411 22.49 -24.56 9.61
CA ALA A 411 21.74 -23.39 9.15
C ALA A 411 21.57 -23.36 7.62
N LEU A 412 22.64 -23.64 6.87
CA LEU A 412 22.60 -23.73 5.40
C LEU A 412 21.69 -24.88 4.93
N TYR A 413 21.71 -26.05 5.58
CA TYR A 413 20.82 -27.15 5.23
C TYR A 413 19.34 -26.80 5.44
N GLN A 414 19.00 -26.09 6.52
CA GLN A 414 17.64 -25.63 6.78
C GLN A 414 17.20 -24.53 5.81
N GLU A 415 18.09 -23.60 5.45
CA GLU A 415 17.86 -22.58 4.43
C GLU A 415 17.58 -23.23 3.06
N PHE A 416 18.44 -24.14 2.58
CA PHE A 416 18.26 -24.85 1.32
C PHE A 416 16.99 -25.72 1.24
N SER A 417 16.45 -26.21 2.37
CA SER A 417 15.14 -26.88 2.38
C SER A 417 14.01 -25.87 2.21
N ARG A 418 14.02 -24.77 2.99
CA ARG A 418 13.00 -23.72 2.93
C ARG A 418 12.91 -23.07 1.55
N THR A 419 14.04 -22.71 0.94
CA THR A 419 14.05 -22.06 -0.39
C THR A 419 13.37 -22.91 -1.48
N ARG A 420 13.44 -24.25 -1.40
CA ARG A 420 12.72 -25.12 -2.33
C ARG A 420 11.22 -25.17 -2.05
N GLU A 421 10.84 -25.27 -0.78
CA GLU A 421 9.44 -25.35 -0.36
C GLU A 421 8.71 -24.02 -0.62
N ASP A 422 9.34 -22.87 -0.35
CA ASP A 422 8.86 -21.54 -0.73
C ASP A 422 8.73 -21.38 -2.26
N GLY A 423 9.65 -21.95 -3.03
CA GLY A 423 9.61 -21.95 -4.50
C GLY A 423 8.38 -22.67 -5.05
N VAL A 424 8.13 -23.91 -4.59
CA VAL A 424 6.96 -24.71 -5.01
C VAL A 424 5.65 -24.01 -4.57
N ILE A 425 5.60 -23.44 -3.37
CA ILE A 425 4.43 -22.69 -2.90
C ILE A 425 4.19 -21.42 -3.76
N ALA A 426 5.25 -20.73 -4.21
CA ALA A 426 5.13 -19.56 -5.08
C ALA A 426 4.67 -19.90 -6.51
N GLU A 427 5.11 -21.04 -7.07
CA GLU A 427 4.61 -21.51 -8.37
C GLU A 427 3.12 -21.91 -8.30
N VAL A 428 2.72 -22.60 -7.22
CA VAL A 428 1.31 -22.95 -6.97
C VAL A 428 0.46 -21.70 -6.71
N GLU A 429 0.98 -20.71 -5.98
CA GLU A 429 0.37 -19.38 -5.82
C GLU A 429 0.12 -18.71 -7.18
N GLN A 430 1.13 -18.68 -8.06
CA GLN A 430 0.98 -18.09 -9.39
C GLN A 430 -0.05 -18.82 -10.25
N ALA A 431 -0.07 -20.16 -10.23
CA ALA A 431 -1.05 -20.96 -10.97
C ALA A 431 -2.50 -20.75 -10.48
N VAL A 432 -2.71 -20.67 -9.16
CA VAL A 432 -4.02 -20.37 -8.54
C VAL A 432 -4.46 -18.94 -8.84
N VAL A 433 -3.56 -17.95 -8.82
CA VAL A 433 -3.86 -16.57 -9.21
C VAL A 433 -4.25 -16.47 -10.68
N LEU A 434 -3.57 -17.19 -11.57
CA LEU A 434 -3.95 -17.28 -12.99
C LEU A 434 -5.33 -17.94 -13.18
N ALA A 435 -5.63 -19.00 -12.45
CA ALA A 435 -6.96 -19.63 -12.47
C ALA A 435 -8.06 -18.66 -12.01
N ALA A 436 -7.85 -17.96 -10.90
CA ALA A 436 -8.76 -16.94 -10.39
C ALA A 436 -8.97 -15.80 -11.42
N GLN A 437 -7.90 -15.37 -12.10
CA GLN A 437 -7.97 -14.35 -13.14
C GLN A 437 -8.78 -14.80 -14.36
N GLN A 438 -8.65 -16.06 -14.80
CA GLN A 438 -9.46 -16.62 -15.89
C GLN A 438 -10.96 -16.72 -15.54
N LEU A 439 -11.27 -17.03 -14.27
CA LEU A 439 -12.64 -17.01 -13.74
C LEU A 439 -13.19 -15.58 -13.62
N GLN A 440 -12.36 -14.58 -13.27
CA GLN A 440 -12.81 -13.20 -13.10
C GLN A 440 -12.95 -12.41 -14.42
N ILE A 441 -12.02 -12.58 -15.38
CA ILE A 441 -11.97 -11.74 -16.59
C ILE A 441 -12.84 -12.30 -17.73
N ALA A 442 -12.90 -13.63 -17.88
CA ALA A 442 -13.54 -14.27 -19.06
C ALA A 442 -14.54 -15.37 -18.70
N GLY A 443 -14.75 -15.64 -17.41
CA GLY A 443 -15.53 -16.80 -16.94
C GLY A 443 -15.05 -18.13 -17.52
N ASN A 444 -13.74 -18.24 -17.80
CA ASN A 444 -13.18 -19.34 -18.58
C ASN A 444 -12.80 -20.52 -17.68
N VAL A 445 -13.82 -21.29 -17.32
CA VAL A 445 -13.71 -22.50 -16.48
C VAL A 445 -12.72 -23.52 -17.05
N GLU A 446 -12.58 -23.64 -18.37
CA GLU A 446 -11.64 -24.58 -19.00
C GLU A 446 -10.18 -24.15 -18.79
N ALA A 447 -9.85 -22.88 -19.05
CA ALA A 447 -8.51 -22.36 -18.76
C ALA A 447 -8.20 -22.34 -17.25
N ALA A 448 -9.19 -22.09 -16.41
CA ALA A 448 -9.05 -22.16 -14.96
C ALA A 448 -8.79 -23.60 -14.47
N LEU A 449 -9.50 -24.60 -15.00
CA LEU A 449 -9.27 -26.02 -14.69
C LEU A 449 -7.88 -26.47 -15.11
N ILE A 450 -7.38 -26.05 -16.27
CA ILE A 450 -6.01 -26.35 -16.73
C ILE A 450 -4.98 -25.75 -15.74
N ALA A 451 -5.14 -24.50 -15.33
CA ALA A 451 -4.25 -23.85 -14.38
C ALA A 451 -4.29 -24.49 -12.97
N LEU A 452 -5.45 -24.95 -12.51
CA LEU A 452 -5.59 -25.66 -11.23
C LEU A 452 -5.03 -27.10 -11.28
N GLN A 453 -5.18 -27.81 -12.40
CA GLN A 453 -4.57 -29.13 -12.60
C GLN A 453 -3.03 -29.05 -12.67
N GLU A 454 -2.49 -27.97 -13.23
CA GLU A 454 -1.05 -27.67 -13.19
C GLU A 454 -0.58 -27.34 -11.76
N ALA A 455 -1.39 -26.63 -10.96
CA ALA A 455 -1.12 -26.41 -9.54
C ALA A 455 -1.12 -27.72 -8.73
N GLU A 456 -2.09 -28.60 -8.98
CA GLU A 456 -2.18 -29.92 -8.34
C GLU A 456 -1.01 -30.83 -8.74
N SER A 457 -0.59 -30.84 -10.02
CA SER A 457 0.50 -31.69 -10.51
C SER A 457 1.84 -31.33 -9.86
N ARG A 458 2.16 -30.03 -9.76
CA ARG A 458 3.38 -29.52 -9.09
C ARG A 458 3.39 -29.84 -7.59
N LEU A 459 2.23 -29.79 -6.95
CA LEU A 459 2.05 -30.12 -5.54
C LEU A 459 2.20 -31.63 -5.29
N ALA A 460 1.67 -32.47 -6.19
CA ALA A 460 1.76 -33.94 -6.10
C ALA A 460 3.20 -34.46 -6.25
N LEU A 461 4.06 -33.76 -7.00
CA LEU A 461 5.49 -34.08 -7.11
C LEU A 461 6.29 -33.82 -5.81
N HIS A 462 5.71 -33.08 -4.86
CA HIS A 462 6.37 -32.63 -3.63
C HIS A 462 5.60 -33.05 -2.36
N ASP A 463 5.14 -34.31 -2.32
CA ASP A 463 4.31 -34.83 -1.22
C ASP A 463 5.08 -35.00 0.10
N ARG A 464 5.21 -33.89 0.84
CA ARG A 464 5.35 -33.87 2.29
C ARG A 464 3.98 -33.53 2.86
N GLY A 465 3.42 -34.41 3.70
CA GLY A 465 2.03 -34.32 4.21
C GLY A 465 1.64 -33.04 4.95
N GLN A 466 2.58 -32.12 5.21
CA GLN A 466 2.34 -30.75 5.66
C GLN A 466 1.44 -29.97 4.67
N LEU A 467 1.52 -30.25 3.37
CA LEU A 467 0.75 -29.59 2.31
C LEU A 467 -0.61 -30.26 2.01
N ALA A 468 -0.97 -31.33 2.74
CA ALA A 468 -2.22 -32.08 2.54
C ALA A 468 -3.52 -31.29 2.90
N GLY A 469 -3.40 -30.07 3.41
CA GLY A 469 -4.51 -29.10 3.49
C GLY A 469 -4.79 -28.45 2.13
N LEU A 470 -3.76 -27.89 1.50
CA LEU A 470 -3.84 -27.22 0.19
C LEU A 470 -4.30 -28.18 -0.91
N ARG A 471 -3.79 -29.42 -0.94
CA ARG A 471 -4.21 -30.43 -1.93
C ARG A 471 -5.70 -30.75 -1.86
N ARG A 472 -6.31 -30.74 -0.67
CA ARG A 472 -7.76 -31.00 -0.53
C ARG A 472 -8.62 -29.82 -0.97
N ALA A 473 -8.20 -28.59 -0.67
CA ALA A 473 -8.89 -27.40 -1.15
C ALA A 473 -8.82 -27.30 -2.69
N LEU A 474 -7.65 -27.54 -3.28
CA LEU A 474 -7.49 -27.60 -4.75
C LEU A 474 -8.39 -28.66 -5.38
N ALA A 475 -8.39 -29.89 -4.85
CA ALA A 475 -9.24 -30.97 -5.37
C ALA A 475 -10.75 -30.63 -5.27
N ASN A 476 -11.19 -30.05 -4.14
CA ASN A 476 -12.57 -29.59 -3.96
C ASN A 476 -12.96 -28.55 -5.02
N ASP A 477 -12.17 -27.49 -5.19
CA ASP A 477 -12.44 -26.40 -6.14
C ASP A 477 -12.40 -26.91 -7.60
N ILE A 478 -11.46 -27.81 -7.92
CA ILE A 478 -11.36 -28.48 -9.23
C ILE A 478 -12.63 -29.30 -9.53
N ASP A 479 -13.11 -30.10 -8.58
CA ASP A 479 -14.30 -30.94 -8.79
C ASP A 479 -15.60 -30.10 -8.79
N ALA A 480 -15.68 -29.04 -7.99
CA ALA A 480 -16.78 -28.08 -8.03
C ALA A 480 -16.89 -27.37 -9.41
N LEU A 481 -15.76 -27.03 -10.03
CA LEU A 481 -15.72 -26.46 -11.38
C LEU A 481 -16.10 -27.49 -12.46
N LYS A 482 -15.66 -28.77 -12.33
CA LYS A 482 -16.07 -29.86 -13.26
C LYS A 482 -17.57 -30.14 -13.23
N LEU A 483 -18.24 -29.90 -12.10
CA LEU A 483 -19.67 -30.15 -11.92
C LEU A 483 -20.57 -29.05 -12.51
N GLN A 484 -20.01 -27.94 -13.01
CA GLN A 484 -20.79 -26.90 -13.69
C GLN A 484 -21.26 -27.36 -15.08
N PRO A 485 -22.54 -27.15 -15.44
CA PRO A 485 -23.04 -27.52 -16.76
C PRO A 485 -22.43 -26.61 -17.85
N VAL A 486 -21.65 -27.21 -18.75
CA VAL A 486 -21.01 -26.49 -19.85
C VAL A 486 -22.06 -25.89 -20.79
N LEU A 487 -22.16 -24.56 -20.81
CA LEU A 487 -23.04 -23.83 -21.71
C LEU A 487 -22.49 -23.89 -23.15
N ASP A 488 -23.29 -24.40 -24.09
CA ASP A 488 -22.95 -24.43 -25.52
C ASP A 488 -23.09 -23.04 -26.16
N VAL A 489 -22.13 -22.17 -25.87
CA VAL A 489 -22.00 -20.82 -26.45
C VAL A 489 -21.97 -20.88 -27.99
N SER A 490 -21.35 -21.91 -28.57
CA SER A 490 -21.23 -22.11 -30.01
C SER A 490 -22.59 -22.40 -30.67
N GLY A 491 -23.34 -23.36 -30.15
CA GLY A 491 -24.67 -23.72 -30.64
C GLY A 491 -25.73 -22.66 -30.39
N LEU A 492 -25.57 -21.81 -29.37
CA LEU A 492 -26.40 -20.63 -29.14
C LEU A 492 -26.05 -19.48 -30.11
N SER A 493 -24.76 -19.20 -30.32
CA SER A 493 -24.27 -18.19 -31.28
C SER A 493 -24.74 -18.49 -32.71
N LEU A 494 -24.72 -19.77 -33.11
CA LEU A 494 -25.21 -20.23 -34.42
C LEU A 494 -26.75 -20.12 -34.58
N ARG A 495 -27.53 -20.04 -33.51
CA ARG A 495 -28.99 -19.75 -33.58
C ARG A 495 -29.25 -18.26 -33.74
N LEU A 496 -28.52 -17.42 -33.00
CA LEU A 496 -28.57 -15.96 -33.17
C LEU A 496 -28.17 -15.54 -34.58
N GLU A 497 -27.17 -16.18 -35.18
CA GLU A 497 -26.74 -15.94 -36.56
C GLU A 497 -27.84 -16.27 -37.58
N ARG A 498 -28.54 -17.40 -37.44
CA ARG A 498 -29.71 -17.73 -38.28
C ARG A 498 -30.88 -16.76 -38.09
N LEU A 499 -31.09 -16.22 -36.90
CA LEU A 499 -32.11 -15.18 -36.68
C LEU A 499 -31.71 -13.86 -37.34
N LEU A 500 -30.42 -13.51 -37.29
CA LEU A 500 -29.86 -12.32 -37.94
C LEU A 500 -30.03 -12.39 -39.47
N GLU A 501 -29.67 -13.52 -40.09
CA GLU A 501 -29.88 -13.78 -41.54
C GLU A 501 -31.37 -13.68 -41.95
N ARG A 502 -32.28 -14.10 -41.07
CA ARG A 502 -33.72 -14.16 -41.35
C ARG A 502 -34.46 -12.84 -41.07
N ALA A 503 -33.86 -11.90 -40.36
CA ALA A 503 -34.47 -10.62 -39.99
C ALA A 503 -34.91 -9.77 -41.20
N ASP A 504 -34.17 -9.85 -42.32
CA ASP A 504 -34.53 -9.16 -43.57
C ASP A 504 -35.75 -9.78 -44.28
N ALA A 505 -36.10 -11.04 -43.98
CA ALA A 505 -37.18 -11.78 -44.64
C ALA A 505 -38.51 -11.81 -43.85
N LEU A 506 -38.58 -11.12 -42.70
CA LEU A 506 -39.78 -10.97 -41.87
C LEU A 506 -40.69 -9.85 -42.43
N PRO A 507 -42.01 -10.05 -42.63
CA PRO A 507 -42.91 -8.98 -43.04
C PRO A 507 -43.17 -7.97 -41.92
N LEU A 508 -43.13 -6.68 -42.25
CA LEU A 508 -43.53 -5.58 -41.34
C LEU A 508 -45.05 -5.44 -41.31
N ALA A 509 -45.62 -5.10 -40.15
CA ALA A 509 -47.08 -5.07 -39.93
C ALA A 509 -47.84 -4.03 -40.78
N PHE A 510 -47.13 -3.12 -41.45
CA PHE A 510 -47.65 -2.00 -42.23
C PHE A 510 -47.33 -2.12 -43.74
N GLU A 511 -46.71 -3.22 -44.17
CA GLU A 511 -46.09 -3.36 -45.49
C GLU A 511 -47.04 -3.97 -46.55
N GLY A 512 -48.21 -3.34 -46.77
CA GLY A 512 -49.01 -3.58 -47.99
C GLY A 512 -50.51 -3.30 -47.93
N GLN A 513 -50.98 -2.21 -48.57
CA GLN A 513 -52.37 -2.11 -49.04
C GLN A 513 -52.56 -1.18 -50.25
N LEU A 514 -51.86 -1.48 -51.36
CA LEU A 514 -52.17 -0.94 -52.71
C LEU A 514 -52.14 -2.07 -53.75
N PRO A 515 -53.27 -2.41 -54.42
CA PRO A 515 -53.30 -3.46 -55.43
C PRO A 515 -52.75 -2.95 -56.77
N VAL A 516 -51.61 -3.49 -57.21
CA VAL A 516 -50.95 -3.11 -58.48
C VAL A 516 -51.54 -3.89 -59.67
N GLU A 517 -52.86 -3.90 -59.80
CA GLU A 517 -53.61 -4.59 -60.88
C GLU A 517 -54.64 -3.68 -61.56
N ALA A 518 -54.22 -2.48 -61.97
CA ALA A 518 -55.03 -1.54 -62.75
C ALA A 518 -54.30 -0.99 -64.01
N ALA A 519 -53.21 -1.64 -64.43
CA ALA A 519 -52.31 -1.17 -65.49
C ALA A 519 -52.59 -1.78 -66.88
N VAL A 520 -53.86 -2.10 -67.20
CA VAL A 520 -54.26 -2.58 -68.54
C VAL A 520 -55.58 -1.93 -69.00
N GLY A 521 -55.53 -1.26 -70.15
CA GLY A 521 -56.69 -1.09 -71.03
C GLY A 521 -57.72 -0.01 -70.69
N ARG A 522 -57.49 1.21 -71.19
CA ARG A 522 -58.51 1.93 -71.97
C ARG A 522 -57.92 3.03 -72.84
N ASP A 523 -58.43 3.13 -74.06
CA ASP A 523 -57.92 4.01 -75.10
C ASP A 523 -58.31 5.48 -74.87
N LEU A 524 -57.39 6.39 -75.23
CA LEU A 524 -57.65 7.82 -75.34
C LEU A 524 -57.63 8.23 -76.81
N ALA A 525 -58.82 8.31 -77.42
CA ALA A 525 -59.01 8.97 -78.71
C ALA A 525 -58.97 10.50 -78.53
N PRO A 526 -58.36 11.27 -79.47
CA PRO A 526 -58.13 12.70 -79.30
C PRO A 526 -59.37 13.55 -79.63
N GLY A 527 -59.52 14.66 -78.90
CA GLY A 527 -60.62 15.62 -79.06
C GLY A 527 -60.30 16.97 -78.42
N GLU A 528 -59.54 17.77 -79.16
CA GLU A 528 -59.64 19.22 -79.39
C GLU A 528 -60.05 20.20 -78.25
N SER A 529 -59.29 21.28 -78.17
CA SER A 529 -59.51 22.39 -77.25
C SER A 529 -60.46 23.45 -77.80
N THR A 530 -61.25 24.11 -76.93
CA THR A 530 -61.52 25.56 -77.04
C THR A 530 -62.23 26.16 -75.81
N GLY A 531 -61.78 27.35 -75.40
CA GLY A 531 -62.64 28.38 -74.82
C GLY A 531 -62.75 28.49 -73.29
N LEU A 532 -62.52 29.70 -72.78
CA LEU A 532 -62.78 30.17 -71.41
C LEU A 532 -64.29 30.24 -71.05
N ALA A 533 -65.16 29.55 -71.78
CA ALA A 533 -66.58 29.38 -71.45
C ALA A 533 -66.89 28.01 -70.83
N GLY A 534 -66.14 26.96 -71.16
CA GLY A 534 -66.41 25.60 -70.69
C GLY A 534 -66.22 25.42 -69.18
N TRP A 535 -65.15 26.00 -68.62
CA TRP A 535 -64.78 25.82 -67.22
C TRP A 535 -65.84 26.31 -66.23
N MET A 536 -66.53 27.42 -66.53
CA MET A 536 -67.62 27.94 -65.69
C MET A 536 -68.85 27.02 -65.68
N ALA A 537 -69.16 26.37 -66.81
CA ALA A 537 -70.26 25.40 -66.89
C ALA A 537 -69.94 24.10 -66.14
N SER A 538 -68.70 23.63 -66.19
CA SER A 538 -68.27 22.45 -65.42
C SER A 538 -68.23 22.69 -63.90
N ALA A 539 -67.91 23.92 -63.45
CA ALA A 539 -67.80 24.24 -62.04
C ALA A 539 -69.15 24.13 -61.30
N TRP A 540 -70.24 24.66 -61.88
CA TRP A 540 -71.57 24.58 -61.27
C TRP A 540 -72.10 23.14 -61.19
N ARG A 541 -71.86 22.31 -62.22
CA ARG A 541 -72.28 20.90 -62.21
C ARG A 541 -71.50 20.03 -61.21
N LEU A 542 -70.33 20.48 -60.75
CA LEU A 542 -69.62 19.82 -59.64
C LEU A 542 -70.30 20.08 -58.28
N GLY A 543 -70.85 21.28 -58.08
CA GLY A 543 -71.47 21.68 -56.81
C GLY A 543 -72.73 20.90 -56.46
N GLU A 544 -73.64 20.72 -57.44
CA GLU A 544 -74.91 20.01 -57.20
C GLU A 544 -74.73 18.50 -56.99
N ALA A 545 -73.70 17.90 -57.60
CA ALA A 545 -73.38 16.48 -57.40
C ALA A 545 -72.80 16.22 -55.99
N LEU A 546 -71.88 17.07 -55.52
CA LEU A 546 -71.24 16.92 -54.20
C LEU A 546 -72.18 17.20 -53.02
N ALA A 547 -73.28 17.94 -53.23
CA ALA A 547 -74.24 18.26 -52.18
C ALA A 547 -75.18 17.10 -51.81
N ALA A 548 -75.39 16.13 -52.71
CA ALA A 548 -76.39 15.07 -52.53
C ALA A 548 -75.85 13.82 -51.79
N ASP A 549 -74.70 13.28 -52.24
CA ASP A 549 -74.18 12.01 -51.70
C ASP A 549 -73.59 12.15 -50.28
N VAL A 550 -72.88 13.24 -50.01
CA VAL A 550 -72.15 13.46 -48.73
C VAL A 550 -73.08 13.43 -47.51
N TRP A 551 -74.33 13.89 -47.64
CA TRP A 551 -75.29 13.87 -46.53
C TRP A 551 -75.74 12.46 -46.13
N HIS A 552 -75.62 11.47 -47.03
CA HIS A 552 -76.04 10.10 -46.75
C HIS A 552 -74.94 9.20 -46.19
N GLU A 553 -73.65 9.51 -46.44
CA GLU A 553 -72.50 8.80 -45.86
C GLU A 553 -72.15 9.30 -44.45
N VAL A 554 -72.26 10.61 -44.15
CA VAL A 554 -71.97 11.17 -42.81
C VAL A 554 -72.84 10.52 -41.72
N ARG A 555 -74.00 9.95 -42.07
CA ARG A 555 -74.93 9.33 -41.12
C ARG A 555 -74.68 7.84 -40.81
N THR A 556 -73.74 7.18 -41.49
CA THR A 556 -73.30 5.81 -41.14
C THR A 556 -72.02 5.80 -40.29
N LEU A 557 -71.33 6.94 -40.20
CA LEU A 557 -70.01 7.08 -39.58
C LEU A 557 -70.03 7.38 -38.06
N ILE A 558 -71.07 6.91 -37.35
CA ILE A 558 -71.08 6.84 -35.87
C ILE A 558 -71.23 5.37 -35.47
N ARG A 559 -70.09 4.65 -35.47
CA ARG A 559 -69.95 3.36 -34.79
C ARG A 559 -69.00 3.55 -33.61
N VAL A 560 -69.52 3.41 -32.39
CA VAL A 560 -68.71 3.56 -31.17
C VAL A 560 -67.89 2.30 -30.97
N GLU A 561 -66.59 2.40 -31.22
CA GLU A 561 -65.59 1.36 -30.98
C GLU A 561 -64.43 1.98 -30.19
N ARG A 562 -63.88 1.26 -29.20
CA ARG A 562 -62.90 1.83 -28.25
C ARG A 562 -61.49 1.80 -28.84
N LEU A 563 -60.93 2.97 -29.09
CA LEU A 563 -59.56 3.18 -29.54
C LEU A 563 -58.59 3.24 -28.34
N ASP A 564 -58.26 2.07 -27.78
CA ASP A 564 -57.25 1.93 -26.72
C ASP A 564 -55.85 1.64 -27.29
N GLN A 565 -55.35 2.51 -28.19
CA GLN A 565 -53.91 2.70 -28.49
C GLN A 565 -53.67 3.93 -29.38
N ALA A 566 -52.48 4.55 -29.24
CA ALA A 566 -52.16 5.85 -29.80
C ALA A 566 -51.63 5.82 -31.25
N GLU A 567 -52.12 6.78 -32.04
CA GLU A 567 -51.59 7.36 -33.30
C GLU A 567 -50.70 6.49 -34.23
N PRO A 568 -51.23 6.06 -35.39
CA PRO A 568 -50.41 5.46 -36.45
C PRO A 568 -49.67 6.55 -37.24
N VAL A 569 -48.41 6.81 -36.89
CA VAL A 569 -47.50 7.57 -37.77
C VAL A 569 -47.26 6.75 -39.04
N LEU A 570 -47.73 7.25 -40.18
CA LEU A 570 -47.47 6.66 -41.50
C LEU A 570 -45.97 6.77 -41.83
N LEU A 571 -45.25 5.67 -41.62
CA LEU A 571 -43.81 5.60 -41.87
C LEU A 571 -43.52 5.70 -43.38
N ALA A 572 -42.57 6.55 -43.75
CA ALA A 572 -42.10 6.69 -45.13
C ALA A 572 -41.23 5.48 -45.52
N PRO A 573 -41.15 5.08 -46.81
CA PRO A 573 -40.47 3.83 -47.22
C PRO A 573 -39.02 3.65 -46.75
N ALA A 574 -38.28 4.73 -46.51
CA ALA A 574 -36.92 4.68 -45.95
C ALA A 574 -36.87 4.19 -44.49
N GLN A 575 -37.96 4.30 -43.73
CA GLN A 575 -38.02 3.95 -42.31
C GLN A 575 -38.22 2.44 -42.08
N ASN A 576 -38.76 1.69 -43.06
CA ASN A 576 -38.87 0.22 -42.98
C ASN A 576 -37.48 -0.45 -42.82
N ALA A 577 -36.46 0.09 -43.49
CA ALA A 577 -35.08 -0.36 -43.32
C ALA A 577 -34.55 -0.12 -41.89
N PHE A 578 -34.85 1.05 -41.30
CA PHE A 578 -34.42 1.39 -39.94
C PHE A 578 -34.97 0.42 -38.88
N LEU A 579 -36.22 -0.05 -39.03
CA LEU A 579 -36.79 -1.06 -38.12
C LEU A 579 -36.02 -2.40 -38.18
N ARG A 580 -35.59 -2.81 -39.38
CA ARG A 580 -34.81 -4.05 -39.60
C ARG A 580 -33.39 -3.91 -39.05
N GLU A 581 -32.72 -2.79 -39.29
CA GLU A 581 -31.36 -2.54 -38.78
C GLU A 581 -31.30 -2.45 -37.25
N ASN A 582 -32.30 -1.85 -36.58
CA ASN A 582 -32.36 -1.85 -35.12
C ASN A 582 -32.52 -3.26 -34.54
N LEU A 583 -33.31 -4.13 -35.19
CA LEU A 583 -33.43 -5.54 -34.80
C LEU A 583 -32.09 -6.28 -34.99
N LYS A 584 -31.40 -6.07 -36.12
CA LYS A 584 -30.06 -6.65 -36.36
C LYS A 584 -29.04 -6.22 -35.31
N ILE A 585 -29.02 -4.93 -34.95
CA ILE A 585 -28.12 -4.41 -33.91
C ILE A 585 -28.35 -5.13 -32.58
N ARG A 586 -29.61 -5.31 -32.15
CA ARG A 586 -29.94 -6.03 -30.90
C ARG A 586 -29.55 -7.51 -30.93
N LEU A 587 -29.71 -8.18 -32.08
CA LEU A 587 -29.28 -9.58 -32.25
C LEU A 587 -27.74 -9.71 -32.25
N LEU A 588 -27.03 -8.71 -32.82
CA LEU A 588 -25.58 -8.64 -32.79
C LEU A 588 -25.03 -8.33 -31.40
N THR A 589 -25.61 -7.40 -30.64
CA THR A 589 -25.19 -7.11 -29.27
C THR A 589 -25.51 -8.26 -28.33
N ALA A 590 -26.66 -8.94 -28.48
CA ALA A 590 -26.94 -10.19 -27.78
C ALA A 590 -25.92 -11.30 -28.10
N ARG A 591 -25.46 -11.41 -29.36
CA ARG A 591 -24.40 -12.36 -29.76
C ARG A 591 -23.05 -12.01 -29.14
N LEU A 592 -22.68 -10.73 -29.10
CA LEU A 592 -21.46 -10.27 -28.45
C LEU A 592 -21.51 -10.48 -26.93
N ALA A 593 -22.64 -10.20 -26.29
CA ALA A 593 -22.87 -10.46 -24.86
C ALA A 593 -22.77 -11.95 -24.53
N LEU A 594 -23.38 -12.83 -25.35
CA LEU A 594 -23.25 -14.28 -25.24
C LEU A 594 -21.79 -14.76 -25.34
N LEU A 595 -21.02 -14.23 -26.29
CA LEU A 595 -19.59 -14.55 -26.45
C LEU A 595 -18.75 -14.03 -25.28
N ALA A 596 -19.08 -12.85 -24.74
CA ALA A 596 -18.49 -12.27 -23.52
C ALA A 596 -19.02 -12.89 -22.21
N ARG A 597 -19.95 -13.86 -22.29
CA ARG A 597 -20.65 -14.49 -21.15
C ARG A 597 -21.46 -13.52 -20.26
N ASP A 598 -21.78 -12.32 -20.75
CA ASP A 598 -22.66 -11.36 -20.08
C ASP A 598 -24.14 -11.74 -20.27
N GLY A 599 -24.64 -12.52 -19.31
CA GLY A 599 -26.05 -12.91 -19.27
C GLY A 599 -27.04 -11.76 -19.08
N ARG A 600 -26.64 -10.65 -18.45
CA ARG A 600 -27.57 -9.51 -18.22
C ARG A 600 -27.83 -8.77 -19.52
N THR A 601 -26.77 -8.44 -20.27
CA THR A 601 -26.92 -7.80 -21.58
C THR A 601 -27.56 -8.73 -22.60
N TYR A 602 -27.20 -10.02 -22.60
CA TYR A 602 -27.85 -11.05 -23.43
C TYR A 602 -29.37 -11.12 -23.20
N GLU A 603 -29.83 -11.22 -21.94
CA GLU A 603 -31.25 -11.23 -21.61
C GLU A 603 -31.95 -9.91 -21.98
N ALA A 604 -31.33 -8.77 -21.69
CA ALA A 604 -31.89 -7.44 -21.95
C ALA A 604 -32.06 -7.15 -23.45
N ASP A 605 -31.09 -7.52 -24.28
CA ASP A 605 -31.17 -7.33 -25.74
C ASP A 605 -32.09 -8.34 -26.41
N LEU A 606 -32.18 -9.59 -25.92
CA LEU A 606 -33.20 -10.54 -26.41
C LEU A 606 -34.63 -10.10 -26.06
N ALA A 607 -34.86 -9.62 -24.84
CA ALA A 607 -36.16 -9.09 -24.43
C ALA A 607 -36.55 -7.86 -25.28
N GLN A 608 -35.59 -6.97 -25.57
CA GLN A 608 -35.81 -5.84 -26.48
C GLN A 608 -36.06 -6.29 -27.93
N ALA A 609 -35.27 -7.22 -28.47
CA ALA A 609 -35.47 -7.78 -29.81
C ALA A 609 -36.86 -8.42 -29.95
N ARG A 610 -37.28 -9.19 -28.94
CA ARG A 610 -38.64 -9.75 -28.90
C ARG A 610 -39.71 -8.67 -28.85
N ALA A 611 -39.60 -7.68 -27.97
CA ALA A 611 -40.57 -6.59 -27.88
C ALA A 611 -40.66 -5.76 -29.17
N TRP A 612 -39.54 -5.62 -29.90
CA TRP A 612 -39.51 -5.00 -31.23
C TRP A 612 -40.25 -5.84 -32.29
N VAL A 613 -40.03 -7.16 -32.31
CA VAL A 613 -40.77 -8.06 -33.23
C VAL A 613 -42.26 -8.10 -32.88
N GLU A 614 -42.62 -8.16 -31.60
CA GLU A 614 -44.02 -8.16 -31.12
C GLU A 614 -44.76 -6.83 -31.39
N ARG A 615 -44.04 -5.72 -31.63
CA ARG A 615 -44.63 -4.37 -31.85
C ARG A 615 -44.69 -3.90 -33.32
N PHE A 616 -43.74 -4.31 -34.17
CA PHE A 616 -43.57 -3.71 -35.51
C PHE A 616 -43.68 -4.69 -36.70
N PHE A 617 -43.64 -6.00 -36.46
CA PHE A 617 -43.73 -7.04 -37.50
C PHE A 617 -45.09 -7.74 -37.44
N ASP A 618 -45.57 -8.33 -38.54
CA ASP A 618 -46.93 -8.90 -38.58
C ASP A 618 -47.02 -10.17 -37.71
N PRO A 619 -47.77 -10.18 -36.58
CA PRO A 619 -47.90 -11.36 -35.73
C PRO A 619 -48.72 -12.48 -36.39
N ARG A 620 -49.31 -12.27 -37.57
CA ARG A 620 -50.07 -13.29 -38.32
C ARG A 620 -49.20 -14.12 -39.26
N ASP A 621 -47.99 -13.68 -39.58
CA ASP A 621 -47.09 -14.41 -40.47
C ASP A 621 -46.32 -15.53 -39.73
N ALA A 622 -46.21 -16.70 -40.41
CA ALA A 622 -45.60 -17.89 -39.84
C ALA A 622 -44.08 -17.75 -39.58
N ARG A 623 -43.38 -16.86 -40.29
CA ARG A 623 -41.95 -16.59 -40.10
C ARG A 623 -41.73 -15.74 -38.85
N VAL A 624 -42.60 -14.75 -38.64
CA VAL A 624 -42.60 -13.89 -37.43
C VAL A 624 -42.90 -14.74 -36.20
N GLN A 625 -43.92 -15.62 -36.25
CA GLN A 625 -44.21 -16.56 -35.16
C GLN A 625 -43.05 -17.55 -34.90
N ALA A 626 -42.37 -18.04 -35.94
CA ALA A 626 -41.19 -18.88 -35.78
C ALA A 626 -40.03 -18.12 -35.09
N ALA A 627 -39.75 -16.88 -35.51
CA ALA A 627 -38.71 -16.05 -34.91
C ALA A 627 -39.03 -15.70 -33.45
N LEU A 628 -40.29 -15.35 -33.13
CA LEU A 628 -40.74 -15.11 -31.76
C LEU A 628 -40.63 -16.36 -30.88
N THR A 629 -40.87 -17.54 -31.44
CA THR A 629 -40.69 -18.82 -30.73
C THR A 629 -39.21 -19.08 -30.46
N GLU A 630 -38.33 -18.90 -31.45
CA GLU A 630 -36.90 -19.12 -31.31
C GLU A 630 -36.27 -18.12 -30.31
N LEU A 631 -36.65 -16.84 -30.37
CA LEU A 631 -36.29 -15.83 -29.36
C LEU A 631 -36.73 -16.23 -27.94
N LYS A 632 -37.96 -16.70 -27.76
CA LYS A 632 -38.45 -17.19 -26.44
C LYS A 632 -37.66 -18.42 -25.96
N THR A 633 -37.20 -19.30 -26.85
CA THR A 633 -36.31 -20.41 -26.44
C THR A 633 -34.90 -19.94 -26.05
N LEU A 634 -34.39 -18.85 -26.64
CA LEU A 634 -33.08 -18.27 -26.31
C LEU A 634 -33.13 -17.47 -24.99
N GLU A 635 -34.21 -16.71 -24.76
CA GLU A 635 -34.52 -15.99 -23.51
C GLU A 635 -34.73 -16.96 -22.32
N ALA A 636 -35.17 -18.19 -22.59
CA ALA A 636 -35.28 -19.26 -21.58
C ALA A 636 -33.93 -19.88 -21.20
N VAL A 637 -32.90 -19.80 -22.06
CA VAL A 637 -31.54 -20.27 -21.73
C VAL A 637 -30.83 -19.20 -20.92
N ARG A 638 -30.98 -19.28 -19.60
CA ARG A 638 -30.42 -18.35 -18.62
C ARG A 638 -28.90 -18.49 -18.56
N VAL A 639 -28.18 -17.54 -19.16
CA VAL A 639 -26.71 -17.41 -19.15
C VAL A 639 -26.25 -16.89 -17.77
N ARG A 640 -26.47 -17.69 -16.72
CA ARG A 640 -26.01 -17.37 -15.36
C ARG A 640 -24.55 -17.75 -15.19
N TYR A 641 -23.66 -16.79 -15.41
CA TYR A 641 -22.31 -16.89 -14.86
C TYR A 641 -22.34 -16.46 -13.39
N GLU A 642 -22.36 -17.44 -12.50
CA GLU A 642 -22.17 -17.24 -11.06
C GLU A 642 -20.69 -17.54 -10.74
N PRO A 643 -19.86 -16.54 -10.42
CA PRO A 643 -18.41 -16.70 -10.34
C PRO A 643 -18.03 -17.56 -9.14
N HIS A 644 -17.70 -18.82 -9.41
CA HIS A 644 -17.14 -19.72 -8.41
C HIS A 644 -15.79 -19.16 -7.94
N ASN A 645 -15.65 -18.92 -6.64
CA ASN A 645 -14.47 -18.29 -6.07
C ASN A 645 -13.60 -19.33 -5.36
N LEU A 646 -12.29 -19.28 -5.61
CA LEU A 646 -11.30 -20.23 -5.09
C LEU A 646 -10.90 -19.94 -3.63
N SER A 647 -11.87 -19.53 -2.81
CA SER A 647 -11.60 -19.00 -1.46
C SER A 647 -11.08 -20.07 -0.50
N GLU A 648 -11.48 -21.35 -0.66
CA GLU A 648 -10.90 -22.44 0.13
C GLU A 648 -9.43 -22.63 -0.25
N THR A 649 -9.11 -22.69 -1.54
CA THR A 649 -7.72 -22.79 -2.02
C THR A 649 -6.87 -21.59 -1.56
N PHE A 650 -7.35 -20.35 -1.69
CA PHE A 650 -6.59 -19.17 -1.23
C PHE A 650 -6.35 -19.15 0.28
N ASN A 651 -7.32 -19.60 1.09
CA ASN A 651 -7.15 -19.72 2.53
C ASN A 651 -6.17 -20.84 2.90
N ALA A 652 -6.25 -22.00 2.23
CA ALA A 652 -5.30 -23.10 2.43
C ALA A 652 -3.86 -22.74 1.99
N LEU A 653 -3.72 -21.97 0.92
CA LEU A 653 -2.45 -21.43 0.43
C LEU A 653 -1.83 -20.46 1.43
N ARG A 654 -2.62 -19.52 1.97
CA ARG A 654 -2.19 -18.59 3.02
C ARG A 654 -1.73 -19.33 4.29
N LEU A 655 -2.42 -20.40 4.66
CA LEU A 655 -2.05 -21.27 5.78
C LEU A 655 -0.78 -22.11 5.51
N ALA A 656 -0.44 -22.40 4.25
CA ALA A 656 0.83 -23.02 3.88
C ALA A 656 1.99 -22.02 3.94
N GLN A 657 1.83 -20.83 3.35
CA GLN A 657 2.81 -19.73 3.39
C GLN A 657 3.15 -19.29 4.82
N ALA A 658 2.15 -19.20 5.70
CA ALA A 658 2.33 -18.87 7.11
C ALA A 658 3.13 -19.95 7.89
N ARG A 659 3.37 -21.13 7.30
CA ARG A 659 4.16 -22.23 7.88
C ARG A 659 5.55 -22.39 7.25
N SER A 660 5.74 -21.99 5.98
CA SER A 660 7.06 -22.09 5.33
C SER A 660 8.07 -21.05 5.85
N GLY A 661 7.58 -19.90 6.33
CA GLY A 661 8.37 -18.94 7.08
C GLY A 661 8.70 -17.63 6.37
N ARG A 662 8.00 -17.29 5.27
CA ARG A 662 7.97 -15.90 4.76
C ARG A 662 7.62 -14.95 5.92
N PRO A 663 8.42 -13.91 6.20
CA PRO A 663 7.96 -12.79 7.01
C PRO A 663 6.70 -12.20 6.34
N GLN A 664 5.60 -12.12 7.08
CA GLN A 664 4.41 -11.44 6.59
C GLN A 664 4.75 -9.97 6.36
N VAL A 665 4.49 -9.46 5.15
CA VAL A 665 4.22 -8.03 5.00
C VAL A 665 3.02 -7.74 5.91
N PRO A 666 3.12 -6.81 6.89
CA PRO A 666 2.21 -6.78 8.03
C PRO A 666 0.81 -6.30 7.67
N THR A 667 -0.03 -7.22 7.20
CA THR A 667 -1.47 -7.19 7.45
C THR A 667 -1.69 -7.68 8.88
N THR A 668 -2.19 -6.83 9.77
CA THR A 668 -2.47 -7.18 11.17
C THR A 668 -3.96 -7.48 11.36
N PRO A 669 -4.37 -8.75 11.54
CA PRO A 669 -5.65 -9.06 12.18
C PRO A 669 -5.55 -8.78 13.69
N ALA A 670 -6.69 -8.64 14.35
CA ALA A 670 -6.74 -8.34 15.78
C ALA A 670 -6.08 -9.45 16.64
N GLN A 671 -5.47 -9.05 17.75
CA GLN A 671 -5.11 -9.95 18.85
C GLN A 671 -6.15 -9.82 19.96
N ASP A 672 -6.90 -10.89 20.21
CA ASP A 672 -7.53 -11.10 21.52
C ASP A 672 -6.44 -11.38 22.56
N VAL A 673 -6.55 -10.75 23.73
CA VAL A 673 -5.65 -10.98 24.86
C VAL A 673 -6.24 -12.06 25.78
N PRO A 674 -5.51 -13.15 26.10
CA PRO A 674 -6.03 -14.19 26.98
C PRO A 674 -6.15 -13.69 28.43
N ALA A 675 -7.22 -14.09 29.12
CA ALA A 675 -7.50 -13.66 30.48
C ALA A 675 -6.48 -14.23 31.50
N ALA A 676 -5.85 -13.35 32.27
CA ALA A 676 -5.08 -13.70 33.45
C ALA A 676 -5.93 -13.53 34.73
N ALA A 677 -5.77 -14.43 35.69
CA ALA A 677 -6.60 -14.50 36.90
C ALA A 677 -6.37 -13.32 37.88
N PRO A 678 -7.37 -12.93 38.70
CA PRO A 678 -7.31 -11.73 39.52
C PRO A 678 -6.42 -11.88 40.76
N ALA A 679 -5.71 -10.79 41.11
CA ALA A 679 -5.00 -10.66 42.37
C ALA A 679 -5.96 -10.24 43.52
N ALA A 680 -5.65 -10.66 44.75
CA ALA A 680 -6.48 -10.39 45.92
C ALA A 680 -6.36 -8.92 46.43
N PRO A 681 -7.44 -8.34 47.02
CA PRO A 681 -7.47 -6.94 47.44
C PRO A 681 -6.85 -6.71 48.84
N THR A 682 -6.49 -5.46 49.14
CA THR A 682 -6.15 -5.01 50.51
C THR A 682 -6.78 -3.64 50.83
N ALA A 683 -7.61 -3.61 51.89
CA ALA A 683 -8.04 -2.46 52.70
C ALA A 683 -8.64 -1.18 52.03
N ALA A 684 -9.97 -1.07 52.11
CA ALA A 684 -10.73 -0.11 52.95
C ALA A 684 -10.33 1.41 52.99
N PRO A 685 -11.30 2.36 53.05
CA PRO A 685 -12.49 2.26 53.92
C PRO A 685 -13.86 2.83 53.43
N ALA A 686 -14.92 2.21 53.98
CA ALA A 686 -16.22 2.74 54.45
C ALA A 686 -17.09 3.72 53.60
N ALA A 687 -18.30 3.27 53.21
CA ALA A 687 -19.61 3.72 53.74
C ALA A 687 -20.82 3.06 53.03
N GLY A 688 -21.94 2.82 53.75
CA GLY A 688 -23.24 2.31 53.20
C GLY A 688 -23.29 0.77 52.96
N THR A 689 -24.27 -0.06 53.37
CA THR A 689 -25.71 0.11 53.74
C THR A 689 -26.56 0.38 52.47
N THR A 690 -27.48 -0.49 51.97
CA THR A 690 -28.21 -1.66 52.53
C THR A 690 -28.90 -2.51 51.41
N VAL A 691 -29.43 -3.72 51.74
CA VAL A 691 -30.61 -4.38 51.09
C VAL A 691 -30.40 -4.92 49.64
N GLU A 692 -31.03 -5.99 49.10
CA GLU A 692 -32.07 -6.96 49.57
C GLU A 692 -31.73 -8.43 49.20
N ALA A 693 -32.71 -9.35 49.23
CA ALA A 693 -32.58 -10.82 49.23
C ALA A 693 -33.31 -11.53 48.06
N ALA A 694 -33.41 -12.88 48.14
CA ALA A 694 -34.39 -13.77 47.48
C ALA A 694 -34.28 -13.99 45.95
N GLU A 695 -34.75 -15.07 45.32
CA GLU A 695 -35.21 -16.44 45.72
C GLU A 695 -35.01 -17.36 44.47
N VAL A 696 -34.55 -18.63 44.54
CA VAL A 696 -35.19 -19.92 44.93
C VAL A 696 -36.10 -20.58 43.87
N ALA A 697 -35.91 -21.90 43.68
CA ALA A 697 -36.79 -22.91 43.08
C ALA A 697 -37.05 -22.90 41.54
N ALA A 698 -37.51 -24.00 40.91
CA ALA A 698 -37.35 -25.46 41.11
C ALA A 698 -38.03 -26.24 39.95
N GLU A 699 -37.85 -27.57 39.89
CA GLU A 699 -38.74 -28.56 39.23
C GLU A 699 -38.86 -28.51 37.67
N ALA A 700 -39.13 -29.59 36.93
CA ALA A 700 -39.22 -31.03 37.24
C ALA A 700 -39.15 -31.90 35.95
N GLN A 701 -38.64 -33.15 36.07
CA GLN A 701 -39.16 -34.45 35.51
C GLN A 701 -39.61 -34.57 34.02
N GLU A 702 -39.53 -35.71 33.30
CA GLU A 702 -39.41 -37.14 33.63
C GLU A 702 -39.03 -38.00 32.38
N ALA A 703 -38.54 -39.25 32.57
CA ALA A 703 -38.63 -40.44 31.66
C ALA A 703 -38.06 -40.41 30.20
N ASP A 704 -37.66 -41.53 29.56
CA ASP A 704 -37.28 -42.92 29.99
C ASP A 704 -36.60 -43.70 28.81
N ALA A 705 -35.99 -44.85 29.12
CA ALA A 705 -35.62 -46.01 28.28
C ALA A 705 -34.40 -45.94 27.31
N GLY A 706 -33.47 -46.92 27.42
CA GLY A 706 -32.50 -47.21 26.34
C GLY A 706 -31.16 -47.92 26.64
N GLU A 707 -31.04 -48.84 27.60
CA GLU A 707 -29.79 -49.63 27.79
C GLU A 707 -29.60 -50.75 26.73
N GLY A 708 -28.35 -51.16 26.46
CA GLY A 708 -28.03 -52.36 25.68
C GLY A 708 -26.57 -52.42 25.18
N THR A 709 -25.76 -53.35 25.69
CA THR A 709 -24.29 -53.38 25.53
C THR A 709 -23.76 -54.71 24.98
N GLU A 710 -22.50 -54.71 24.50
CA GLU A 710 -21.65 -55.88 24.18
C GLU A 710 -22.06 -56.72 22.95
N GLY A 711 -21.15 -57.42 22.24
CA GLY A 711 -19.68 -57.51 22.34
C GLY A 711 -19.14 -58.67 21.47
N GLY A 712 -17.81 -58.86 21.38
CA GLY A 712 -17.23 -60.13 20.88
C GLY A 712 -16.33 -60.08 19.63
N ASP A 713 -15.08 -59.68 19.84
CA ASP A 713 -13.82 -60.33 19.38
C ASP A 713 -13.80 -61.29 18.16
N SER A 714 -12.92 -61.02 17.18
CA SER A 714 -12.13 -62.06 16.51
C SER A 714 -10.86 -61.50 15.85
N ALA A 715 -9.74 -62.21 15.97
CA ALA A 715 -8.47 -61.91 15.30
C ALA A 715 -8.13 -62.98 14.24
N GLY A 716 -7.57 -62.59 13.08
CA GLY A 716 -7.30 -63.51 11.96
C GLY A 716 -6.27 -62.99 10.96
N ALA A 717 -5.09 -63.61 10.94
CA ALA A 717 -3.86 -63.16 10.30
C ALA A 717 -3.79 -63.16 8.75
N ALA A 718 -2.99 -62.22 8.23
CA ALA A 718 -1.97 -62.36 7.16
C ALA A 718 -2.34 -62.71 5.68
N GLN A 719 -1.79 -61.87 4.77
CA GLN A 719 -0.97 -62.16 3.55
C GLN A 719 -1.25 -63.47 2.76
N ALA A 720 -1.24 -63.52 1.41
CA ALA A 720 -0.32 -62.86 0.45
C ALA A 720 -0.80 -63.01 -1.03
N VAL A 721 0.06 -62.64 -1.99
CA VAL A 721 -0.02 -62.89 -3.47
C VAL A 721 -1.09 -62.04 -4.18
N SER A 722 -0.80 -60.93 -4.88
CA SER A 722 0.13 -60.64 -6.01
C SER A 722 -0.45 -60.92 -7.40
N GLU A 723 -0.88 -59.84 -8.08
CA GLU A 723 -0.33 -59.36 -9.36
C GLU A 723 -0.35 -57.83 -9.37
#